data_AF-A0A0S8JLT4-F1
#
_entry.id   AF-A0A0S8JLT4-F1
#
_cell.length_a   1.000
_cell.length_b   1.000
_cell.length_c   1.000
_cell.angle_alpha   90.00
_cell.angle_beta   90.00
_cell.angle_gamma   90.00
#
_symmetry.space_group_name_H-M   'P 1'
#
loop_
_entity.id
_entity.type
_entity.pdbx_description
1 polymer ?
#
loop_
_entity_poly.entity_id
_entity_poly.type
_entity_poly.pdbx_seq_one_letter_code
_entity_poly.pdbx_strand_id
1 'polypeptide(L)'
;MRRSIMRTVVGRRHSQAGSLLRGLAVGMLICSCVGCATTTDHDVAVGEAEEDAGAGDEEGVPGVGQAIRIDTVRIDCGSPGDPIGAVFRPGVQVHFFGPGIDRMFRQFLEDMRVGVVRIRIEGALRYSTSYAEFRQHVSDHDRRIRAVIDRGGQVIIQLHQMPRWLSSVRSEDPIPGRNDPRYLIAPPRDYALWEDVVYEVVKHFNRDLGLDLLYEIWNEPEFATMWSGNMEDYFKLYRHAVIGARGADPDARVGGPALGWWSSGYGLPGRLLEEQGKDALKQSILYQWLAYASSTALPEMKMDRLPVDFVSWHQYIDQTSYVGTPVKTIRDWLEEFGYGRDTPLIIDEWNSGGPRFHDPRRDTPYGAAFSAAMIVEMDRAGLDGHSFFELRSDWPEDPQFTGDLGLVTPIGIVKPAYNAFRLISMLDGRRLDTERSAESSLGIVASRNEEQICLLVVNFLTGDSPFREAGRFLTERGYQQEDLRRLGLTAKELHLIFQGRRNTDGLRLSPAEREDLDAAAALYEQVGELVSSSRTVVLEFVDVPYDSIVLCERYLIDEEHAGLHREQARIEKYLEGLKELSKEAALDYLRRRGYSAVELDRWRRDSQAAVDAYQQARGKRRQDLGAALELFREERRRRLAQGVREINQWDGVALKPEIERCRLIDRTVTIRVTLEPQAVSLISLRPVASRR
;
A
#
# COMPACT_ATOMS: atom_id res chain seq x y z
N MET A 1 63.97 18.00 11.04
CA MET A 1 63.47 18.42 12.37
C MET A 1 62.24 17.55 12.65
N ARG A 2 62.14 16.59 13.58
CA ARG A 2 62.57 16.39 14.99
C ARG A 2 61.82 17.27 16.03
N ARG A 3 61.02 16.59 16.89
CA ARG A 3 60.36 17.01 18.18
C ARG A 3 59.12 17.93 18.02
N SER A 4 58.10 17.91 18.88
CA SER A 4 57.89 17.36 20.26
C SER A 4 56.44 16.80 20.38
N ILE A 5 56.10 15.63 20.97
CA ILE A 5 56.17 15.12 22.37
C ILE A 5 55.05 15.64 23.32
N MET A 6 54.14 14.71 23.73
CA MET A 6 53.35 14.60 24.99
C MET A 6 52.53 15.83 25.48
N ARG A 7 51.45 15.78 26.28
CA ARG A 7 50.91 14.86 27.33
C ARG A 7 49.42 15.31 27.58
N THR A 8 48.49 14.72 28.34
CA THR A 8 48.43 13.59 29.31
C THR A 8 46.99 13.01 29.26
N VAL A 9 46.75 11.76 29.71
CA VAL A 9 45.41 11.23 30.02
C VAL A 9 45.25 11.04 31.53
N VAL A 10 44.17 11.60 32.10
CA VAL A 10 43.59 11.29 33.42
C VAL A 10 42.08 11.52 33.27
N GLY A 11 41.15 10.67 33.71
CA GLY A 11 41.27 9.47 34.54
C GLY A 11 40.28 9.53 35.71
N ARG A 12 39.01 9.15 35.48
CA ARG A 12 38.05 8.86 36.57
C ARG A 12 37.20 7.64 36.22
N ARG A 13 37.53 6.51 36.82
CA ARG A 13 36.54 5.46 37.14
C ARG A 13 35.73 5.93 38.34
N HIS A 14 34.42 5.69 38.36
CA HIS A 14 33.71 5.34 39.58
C HIS A 14 32.69 4.25 39.25
N SER A 15 32.62 3.27 40.14
CA SER A 15 31.83 2.04 40.01
C SER A 15 30.54 2.16 40.82
N GLN A 16 29.45 1.54 40.34
CA GLN A 16 28.54 0.82 41.23
C GLN A 16 27.81 -0.29 40.44
N ALA A 17 27.60 -1.43 41.10
CA ALA A 17 26.84 -2.57 40.59
C ALA A 17 25.59 -2.77 41.46
N GLY A 18 24.47 -3.20 40.87
CA GLY A 18 23.21 -3.31 41.61
C GLY A 18 22.00 -3.78 40.79
N SER A 19 22.03 -5.04 40.34
CA SER A 19 20.93 -6.00 40.09
C SER A 19 19.45 -5.58 39.87
N LEU A 20 18.76 -6.41 39.04
CA LEU A 20 17.33 -6.83 39.05
C LEU A 20 16.34 -6.28 38.00
N LEU A 21 16.10 -7.14 37.00
CA LEU A 21 14.78 -7.64 36.52
C LEU A 21 13.56 -6.69 36.46
N ARG A 22 13.22 -6.26 35.24
CA ARG A 22 11.89 -6.02 34.61
C ARG A 22 12.18 -5.36 33.25
N GLY A 23 11.45 -5.55 32.15
CA GLY A 23 10.32 -6.43 31.81
C GLY A 23 10.00 -6.19 30.32
N LEU A 24 9.39 -7.15 29.61
CA LEU A 24 9.10 -6.99 28.19
C LEU A 24 8.18 -5.78 27.92
N ALA A 25 8.66 -4.87 27.07
CA ALA A 25 7.85 -3.85 26.41
C ALA A 25 8.26 -3.83 24.93
N VAL A 26 7.27 -3.89 24.03
CA VAL A 26 7.50 -3.75 22.59
C VAL A 26 7.89 -2.30 22.32
N GLY A 27 9.14 -2.08 21.93
CA GLY A 27 9.56 -0.85 21.31
C GLY A 27 9.72 -1.06 19.80
N MET A 28 9.25 -0.12 19.00
CA MET A 28 9.78 0.21 17.68
C MET A 28 9.30 1.63 17.38
N LEU A 29 10.20 2.60 17.45
CA LEU A 29 9.90 4.00 17.14
C LEU A 29 11.09 4.67 16.45
N ILE A 30 10.76 5.30 15.33
CA ILE A 30 11.36 6.52 14.79
C ILE A 30 12.81 6.39 14.27
N CYS A 31 12.92 6.39 12.94
CA CYS A 31 14.03 7.06 12.26
C CYS A 31 13.64 8.53 12.05
N SER A 32 14.30 9.45 12.74
CA SER A 32 14.04 10.89 12.67
C SER A 32 15.05 11.61 11.79
N CYS A 33 14.59 12.15 10.65
CA CYS A 33 15.30 13.21 9.94
C CYS A 33 14.71 14.57 10.32
N VAL A 34 15.55 15.46 10.83
CA VAL A 34 15.16 16.74 11.42
C VAL A 34 14.95 17.80 10.33
N GLY A 35 13.90 18.62 10.49
CA GLY A 35 14.01 20.04 10.12
C GLY A 35 12.90 20.67 9.26
N CYS A 36 11.72 20.92 9.83
CA CYS A 36 11.17 22.28 9.85
C CYS A 36 10.10 22.41 10.95
N ALA A 37 10.12 23.49 11.73
CA ALA A 37 9.25 23.65 12.89
C ALA A 37 7.88 24.22 12.51
N THR A 38 6.81 23.59 12.98
CA THR A 38 5.45 24.16 13.02
C THR A 38 5.18 24.74 14.40
N THR A 39 4.97 26.05 14.50
CA THR A 39 4.37 26.65 15.69
C THR A 39 2.86 26.62 15.57
N THR A 40 2.23 25.71 16.30
CA THR A 40 0.80 25.75 16.60
C THR A 40 0.64 26.16 18.06
N ASP A 41 -0.16 27.18 18.34
CA ASP A 41 -0.86 27.33 19.61
C ASP A 41 -2.23 27.95 19.32
N HIS A 42 -3.27 27.23 19.71
CA HIS A 42 -4.65 27.71 19.77
C HIS A 42 -5.13 27.56 21.21
N ASP A 43 -5.24 28.68 21.92
CA ASP A 43 -6.04 28.79 23.13
C ASP A 43 -7.07 29.89 22.88
N VAL A 44 -8.35 29.52 22.79
CA VAL A 44 -9.47 30.47 22.85
C VAL A 44 -10.46 29.95 23.87
N ALA A 45 -10.50 30.62 25.02
CA ALA A 45 -11.47 30.37 26.07
C ALA A 45 -12.86 30.87 25.68
N VAL A 46 -13.89 30.19 26.18
CA VAL A 46 -15.29 30.58 26.03
C VAL A 46 -15.56 31.86 26.83
N GLY A 47 -16.25 32.82 26.22
CA GLY A 47 -16.76 34.03 26.88
C GLY A 47 -18.03 34.52 26.21
N GLU A 48 -19.11 34.63 26.98
CA GLU A 48 -20.40 35.15 26.55
C GLU A 48 -20.36 36.69 26.48
N ALA A 49 -21.01 37.29 25.48
CA ALA A 49 -21.40 38.70 25.48
C ALA A 49 -22.62 38.90 24.57
N GLU A 50 -23.53 39.79 24.97
CA GLU A 50 -24.85 40.00 24.38
C GLU A 50 -24.86 40.97 23.18
N GLU A 51 -26.01 41.00 22.52
CA GLU A 51 -26.58 41.96 21.56
C GLU A 51 -25.85 43.31 21.33
N ASP A 52 -25.69 43.69 20.06
CA ASP A 52 -26.35 44.91 19.57
C ASP A 52 -26.67 44.84 18.06
N ALA A 53 -27.66 45.59 17.61
CA ALA A 53 -28.19 45.53 16.24
C ALA A 53 -27.67 46.68 15.35
N GLY A 54 -27.24 46.37 14.13
CA GLY A 54 -26.81 47.36 13.15
C GLY A 54 -27.10 46.91 11.72
N ALA A 55 -28.06 47.57 11.06
CA ALA A 55 -28.32 47.36 9.64
C ALA A 55 -27.28 48.10 8.78
N GLY A 56 -26.75 47.43 7.77
CA GLY A 56 -25.86 48.00 6.75
C GLY A 56 -25.89 47.12 5.51
N ASP A 57 -25.98 47.76 4.33
CA ASP A 57 -26.25 47.07 3.07
C ASP A 57 -25.08 46.18 2.61
N GLU A 58 -25.34 44.89 2.36
CA GLU A 58 -24.41 44.02 1.64
C GLU A 58 -24.66 44.12 0.12
N GLU A 59 -23.74 44.76 -0.59
CA GLU A 59 -23.63 44.60 -2.04
C GLU A 59 -23.27 43.14 -2.35
N GLY A 60 -24.16 42.45 -3.07
CA GLY A 60 -24.03 41.02 -3.30
C GLY A 60 -22.78 40.64 -4.11
N VAL A 61 -21.91 39.84 -3.51
CA VAL A 61 -20.87 39.10 -4.25
C VAL A 61 -21.58 38.11 -5.19
N PRO A 62 -21.33 38.14 -6.51
CA PRO A 62 -21.91 37.16 -7.42
C PRO A 62 -21.31 35.79 -7.12
N GLY A 63 -22.16 34.84 -6.73
CA GLY A 63 -21.74 33.45 -6.53
C GLY A 63 -21.16 32.87 -7.82
N VAL A 64 -19.92 32.39 -7.74
CA VAL A 64 -19.27 31.67 -8.84
C VAL A 64 -20.03 30.36 -9.05
N GLY A 65 -20.89 30.34 -10.07
CA GLY A 65 -21.56 29.11 -10.49
C GLY A 65 -20.53 28.14 -11.05
N GLN A 66 -20.18 27.10 -10.28
CA GLN A 66 -19.34 26.01 -10.76
C GLN A 66 -19.93 25.45 -12.07
N ALA A 67 -19.16 25.51 -13.15
CA ALA A 67 -19.57 24.94 -14.42
C ALA A 67 -19.66 23.42 -14.28
N ILE A 68 -20.88 22.86 -14.36
CA ILE A 68 -21.09 21.42 -14.28
C ILE A 68 -20.47 20.78 -15.51
N ARG A 69 -19.29 20.17 -15.35
CA ARG A 69 -18.63 19.43 -16.42
C ARG A 69 -19.42 18.13 -16.67
N ILE A 70 -19.95 18.02 -17.89
CA ILE A 70 -20.65 16.82 -18.37
C ILE A 70 -19.69 16.07 -19.29
N ASP A 71 -19.14 14.96 -18.79
CA ASP A 71 -18.41 14.00 -19.62
C ASP A 71 -19.42 13.01 -20.23
N THR A 72 -19.19 12.59 -21.48
CA THR A 72 -19.93 11.50 -22.11
C THR A 72 -18.97 10.36 -22.43
N VAL A 73 -19.35 9.15 -22.03
CA VAL A 73 -18.59 7.92 -22.24
C VAL A 73 -19.50 6.93 -22.96
N ARG A 74 -19.08 6.48 -24.14
CA ARG A 74 -19.79 5.49 -24.95
C ARG A 74 -19.05 4.16 -24.86
N ILE A 75 -19.77 3.06 -24.64
CA ILE A 75 -19.22 1.73 -24.38
C ILE A 75 -19.82 0.74 -25.40
N ASP A 76 -18.99 0.24 -26.33
CA ASP A 76 -19.41 -0.83 -27.25
C ASP A 76 -19.52 -2.15 -26.47
N CYS A 77 -20.75 -2.62 -26.24
CA CYS A 77 -21.02 -3.88 -25.57
C CYS A 77 -21.15 -5.07 -26.54
N GLY A 78 -21.21 -4.81 -27.84
CA GLY A 78 -21.34 -5.79 -28.93
C GLY A 78 -20.00 -6.41 -29.33
N SER A 79 -18.91 -5.63 -29.29
CA SER A 79 -17.58 -5.99 -29.81
C SER A 79 -16.52 -6.20 -28.70
N PRO A 80 -16.54 -7.33 -27.95
CA PRO A 80 -15.54 -7.57 -26.90
C PRO A 80 -14.13 -7.79 -27.48
N GLY A 81 -13.19 -6.93 -27.05
CA GLY A 81 -11.77 -6.96 -27.39
C GLY A 81 -10.99 -8.04 -26.65
N ASP A 82 -9.73 -7.80 -26.29
CA ASP A 82 -8.89 -8.79 -25.60
C ASP A 82 -9.35 -9.10 -24.17
N PRO A 83 -8.90 -10.22 -23.55
CA PRO A 83 -9.11 -10.49 -22.13
C PRO A 83 -8.71 -9.29 -21.25
N ILE A 84 -9.44 -9.07 -20.16
CA ILE A 84 -9.09 -8.00 -19.22
C ILE A 84 -7.76 -8.31 -18.51
N GLY A 85 -6.93 -7.28 -18.33
CA GLY A 85 -5.56 -7.41 -17.82
C GLY A 85 -5.51 -8.05 -16.42
N ALA A 86 -4.47 -8.86 -16.17
CA ALA A 86 -4.31 -9.56 -14.90
C ALA A 86 -4.18 -8.62 -13.69
N VAL A 87 -3.78 -7.35 -13.90
CA VAL A 87 -3.75 -6.30 -12.87
C VAL A 87 -5.13 -5.97 -12.27
N PHE A 88 -6.24 -6.28 -12.95
CA PHE A 88 -7.59 -6.20 -12.35
C PHE A 88 -7.95 -7.41 -11.48
N ARG A 89 -6.97 -8.25 -11.13
CA ARG A 89 -7.08 -9.25 -10.07
C ARG A 89 -6.35 -8.72 -8.84
N PRO A 90 -7.05 -8.37 -7.75
CA PRO A 90 -6.48 -7.99 -6.46
C PRO A 90 -5.29 -8.84 -5.98
N GLY A 91 -4.08 -8.30 -6.11
CA GLY A 91 -2.90 -8.82 -5.44
C GLY A 91 -2.63 -8.12 -4.10
N VAL A 92 -1.99 -8.82 -3.17
CA VAL A 92 -1.73 -8.30 -1.81
C VAL A 92 -0.53 -8.96 -1.13
N GLN A 93 0.22 -8.20 -0.36
CA GLN A 93 1.23 -8.67 0.56
C GLN A 93 0.60 -9.08 1.90
N VAL A 94 1.02 -10.24 2.44
CA VAL A 94 0.50 -10.73 3.73
C VAL A 94 1.62 -11.11 4.70
N HIS A 95 1.50 -10.63 5.93
CA HIS A 95 2.40 -10.95 7.05
C HIS A 95 1.64 -11.79 8.06
N PHE A 96 1.94 -13.10 8.11
CA PHE A 96 1.19 -14.08 8.89
C PHE A 96 1.53 -14.07 10.39
N PHE A 97 1.53 -12.88 10.99
CA PHE A 97 1.80 -12.64 12.40
C PHE A 97 0.58 -12.11 13.18
N GLY A 98 0.55 -12.43 14.47
CA GLY A 98 -0.46 -11.90 15.40
C GLY A 98 -1.86 -12.51 15.23
N PRO A 99 -2.82 -12.06 16.05
CA PRO A 99 -4.16 -12.64 16.10
C PRO A 99 -5.00 -12.28 14.87
N GLY A 100 -5.75 -13.26 14.36
CA GLY A 100 -6.82 -13.02 13.38
C GLY A 100 -6.40 -12.91 11.91
N ILE A 101 -5.11 -12.85 11.57
CA ILE A 101 -4.65 -12.69 10.18
C ILE A 101 -5.16 -13.81 9.25
N ASP A 102 -5.15 -15.08 9.68
CA ASP A 102 -5.71 -16.22 8.90
C ASP A 102 -7.24 -16.14 8.69
N ARG A 103 -7.95 -15.29 9.42
CA ARG A 103 -9.37 -14.98 9.18
C ARG A 103 -9.49 -13.86 8.15
N MET A 104 -8.70 -12.80 8.29
CA MET A 104 -8.69 -11.66 7.35
C MET A 104 -8.23 -12.11 5.95
N PHE A 105 -7.23 -12.97 5.87
CA PHE A 105 -6.73 -13.53 4.61
C PHE A 105 -7.77 -14.43 3.94
N ARG A 106 -8.48 -15.27 4.70
CA ARG A 106 -9.59 -16.05 4.13
C ARG A 106 -10.73 -15.18 3.64
N GLN A 107 -11.11 -14.12 4.38
CA GLN A 107 -12.11 -13.15 3.91
C GLN A 107 -11.66 -12.48 2.61
N PHE A 108 -10.39 -12.05 2.51
CA PHE A 108 -9.84 -11.50 1.27
C PHE A 108 -9.92 -12.51 0.11
N LEU A 109 -9.59 -13.78 0.33
CA LEU A 109 -9.73 -14.81 -0.70
C LEU A 109 -11.19 -15.18 -1.03
N GLU A 110 -12.14 -14.92 -0.14
CA GLU A 110 -13.58 -15.12 -0.37
C GLU A 110 -14.22 -13.92 -1.10
N ASP A 111 -13.73 -12.71 -0.84
CA ASP A 111 -14.26 -11.45 -1.38
C ASP A 111 -13.65 -11.03 -2.73
N MET A 112 -12.47 -11.57 -3.09
CA MET A 112 -11.68 -11.10 -4.23
C MET A 112 -11.44 -12.17 -5.29
N ARG A 113 -11.45 -11.76 -6.56
CA ARG A 113 -10.88 -12.54 -7.66
C ARG A 113 -9.35 -12.36 -7.65
N VAL A 114 -8.71 -13.05 -6.70
CA VAL A 114 -7.30 -12.86 -6.30
C VAL A 114 -6.28 -12.91 -7.45
N GLY A 115 -5.33 -11.98 -7.42
CA GLY A 115 -4.19 -11.86 -8.35
C GLY A 115 -2.90 -12.40 -7.74
N VAL A 116 -1.84 -11.57 -7.70
CA VAL A 116 -0.53 -11.95 -7.15
C VAL A 116 -0.50 -11.75 -5.64
N VAL A 117 -0.29 -12.82 -4.87
CA VAL A 117 -0.13 -12.75 -3.41
C VAL A 117 1.35 -12.94 -3.05
N ARG A 118 1.96 -11.94 -2.41
CA ARG A 118 3.35 -12.01 -1.94
C ARG A 118 3.40 -12.55 -0.51
N ILE A 119 4.06 -13.68 -0.34
CA ILE A 119 4.16 -14.42 0.92
C ILE A 119 5.62 -14.52 1.32
N ARG A 120 5.95 -13.97 2.50
CA ARG A 120 7.26 -14.14 3.11
C ARG A 120 7.31 -15.49 3.83
N ILE A 121 8.23 -16.37 3.45
CA ILE A 121 8.52 -17.59 4.23
C ILE A 121 9.51 -17.32 5.38
N GLU A 122 9.67 -16.06 5.79
CA GLU A 122 10.57 -15.65 6.87
C GLU A 122 10.32 -16.46 8.15
N GLY A 123 9.09 -16.90 8.41
CA GLY A 123 8.78 -17.75 9.56
C GLY A 123 9.61 -19.05 9.59
N ALA A 124 9.85 -19.66 8.43
CA ALA A 124 10.69 -20.85 8.32
C ALA A 124 12.19 -20.51 8.43
N LEU A 125 12.63 -19.42 7.79
CA LEU A 125 14.02 -18.98 7.82
C LEU A 125 14.38 -18.43 9.21
N ARG A 126 13.85 -17.26 9.58
CA ARG A 126 14.16 -16.45 10.76
C ARG A 126 14.15 -17.22 12.08
N TYR A 127 13.19 -18.12 12.28
CA TYR A 127 13.01 -18.82 13.55
C TYR A 127 13.68 -20.20 13.61
N SER A 128 14.22 -20.70 12.50
CA SER A 128 14.98 -21.96 12.50
C SER A 128 16.37 -21.79 13.14
N THR A 129 16.79 -22.79 13.90
CA THR A 129 18.13 -22.93 14.49
C THR A 129 19.05 -23.86 13.69
N SER A 130 18.48 -24.64 12.75
CA SER A 130 19.21 -25.51 11.85
C SER A 130 18.46 -25.74 10.52
N TYR A 131 19.17 -26.22 9.50
CA TYR A 131 18.59 -26.67 8.22
C TYR A 131 17.49 -27.73 8.40
N ALA A 132 17.67 -28.67 9.33
CA ALA A 132 16.69 -29.73 9.59
C ALA A 132 15.37 -29.21 10.19
N GLU A 133 15.43 -28.14 10.98
CA GLU A 133 14.27 -27.44 11.53
C GLU A 133 13.60 -26.54 10.49
N PHE A 134 14.41 -25.80 9.72
CA PHE A 134 13.94 -25.01 8.56
C PHE A 134 13.05 -25.84 7.62
N ARG A 135 13.49 -27.05 7.24
CA ARG A 135 12.72 -27.96 6.37
C ARG A 135 11.35 -28.34 6.93
N GLN A 136 11.19 -28.41 8.25
CA GLN A 136 9.89 -28.71 8.86
C GLN A 136 8.93 -27.53 8.68
N HIS A 137 9.44 -26.31 8.84
CA HIS A 137 8.67 -25.06 8.75
C HIS A 137 8.31 -24.61 7.32
N VAL A 138 8.94 -25.14 6.27
CA VAL A 138 8.52 -24.84 4.88
C VAL A 138 7.04 -25.17 4.68
N SER A 139 6.59 -26.30 5.24
CA SER A 139 5.20 -26.77 5.16
C SER A 139 4.15 -25.92 5.90
N ASP A 140 4.56 -24.97 6.75
CA ASP A 140 3.63 -24.11 7.52
C ASP A 140 2.81 -23.15 6.60
N HIS A 141 3.19 -23.05 5.32
CA HIS A 141 2.55 -22.18 4.32
C HIS A 141 1.63 -22.93 3.35
N ASP A 142 1.70 -24.27 3.28
CA ASP A 142 0.95 -25.16 2.38
C ASP A 142 -0.51 -24.75 2.16
N ARG A 143 -1.26 -24.61 3.26
CA ARG A 143 -2.70 -24.34 3.22
C ARG A 143 -3.01 -22.95 2.69
N ARG A 144 -2.13 -21.98 2.98
CA ARG A 144 -2.29 -20.58 2.59
C ARG A 144 -2.00 -20.43 1.10
N ILE A 145 -0.93 -21.05 0.62
CA ILE A 145 -0.53 -21.05 -0.79
C ILE A 145 -1.58 -21.78 -1.64
N ARG A 146 -1.98 -23.02 -1.28
CA ARG A 146 -3.04 -23.75 -2.01
C ARG A 146 -4.33 -22.93 -2.10
N ALA A 147 -4.77 -22.27 -1.02
CA ALA A 147 -5.99 -21.46 -1.03
C ALA A 147 -5.98 -20.29 -2.04
N VAL A 148 -4.80 -19.77 -2.42
CA VAL A 148 -4.61 -18.78 -3.50
C VAL A 148 -4.67 -19.46 -4.87
N ILE A 149 -3.89 -20.54 -5.06
CA ILE A 149 -3.79 -21.28 -6.33
C ILE A 149 -5.16 -21.88 -6.72
N ASP A 150 -5.90 -22.45 -5.76
CA ASP A 150 -7.25 -23.01 -5.95
C ASP A 150 -8.29 -21.96 -6.44
N ARG A 151 -7.96 -20.66 -6.35
CA ARG A 151 -8.77 -19.53 -6.82
C ARG A 151 -8.20 -18.87 -8.10
N GLY A 152 -7.18 -19.47 -8.69
CA GLY A 152 -6.47 -18.95 -9.87
C GLY A 152 -5.65 -17.70 -9.59
N GLY A 153 -5.25 -17.46 -8.34
CA GLY A 153 -4.23 -16.46 -8.02
C GLY A 153 -2.82 -17.00 -8.25
N GLN A 154 -1.84 -16.10 -8.32
CA GLN A 154 -0.41 -16.44 -8.37
C GLN A 154 0.23 -16.15 -7.00
N VAL A 155 1.29 -16.86 -6.65
CA VAL A 155 2.03 -16.62 -5.40
C VAL A 155 3.49 -16.34 -5.69
N ILE A 156 3.99 -15.23 -5.10
CA ILE A 156 5.42 -14.96 -4.95
C ILE A 156 5.86 -15.46 -3.57
N ILE A 157 6.82 -16.38 -3.56
CA ILE A 157 7.55 -16.80 -2.37
C ILE A 157 8.77 -15.89 -2.25
N GLN A 158 8.74 -14.98 -1.28
CA GLN A 158 9.88 -14.12 -0.98
C GLN A 158 10.91 -14.85 -0.12
N LEU A 159 12.13 -14.98 -0.65
CA LEU A 159 13.31 -15.52 0.02
C LEU A 159 14.14 -14.37 0.61
N HIS A 160 13.66 -13.81 1.72
CA HIS A 160 14.25 -12.68 2.43
C HIS A 160 14.59 -13.05 3.88
N GLN A 161 15.64 -12.40 4.38
CA GLN A 161 16.32 -12.62 5.65
C GLN A 161 17.13 -13.91 5.72
N MET A 162 18.17 -13.87 6.56
CA MET A 162 19.13 -14.94 6.72
C MET A 162 19.04 -15.55 8.12
N PRO A 163 18.82 -16.87 8.27
CA PRO A 163 18.86 -17.50 9.59
C PRO A 163 20.25 -17.37 10.21
N ARG A 164 20.32 -17.26 11.54
CA ARG A 164 21.59 -17.11 12.29
C ARG A 164 22.59 -18.24 12.02
N TRP A 165 22.10 -19.45 11.73
CA TRP A 165 22.96 -20.60 11.43
C TRP A 165 23.56 -20.56 10.03
N LEU A 166 23.00 -19.78 9.10
CA LEU A 166 23.52 -19.58 7.73
C LEU A 166 24.25 -18.24 7.57
N SER A 167 23.87 -17.22 8.34
CA SER A 167 24.41 -15.86 8.20
C SER A 167 25.92 -15.73 8.45
N SER A 168 26.60 -14.93 7.62
CA SER A 168 27.99 -14.50 7.78
C SER A 168 28.21 -13.64 9.04
N VAL A 169 27.19 -12.94 9.49
CA VAL A 169 27.17 -12.19 10.75
C VAL A 169 26.40 -13.01 11.79
N ARG A 170 26.93 -13.13 13.01
CA ARG A 170 26.26 -13.85 14.12
C ARG A 170 25.81 -12.98 15.28
N SER A 171 26.02 -11.67 15.17
CA SER A 171 25.66 -10.72 16.22
C SER A 171 24.15 -10.59 16.35
N GLU A 172 23.69 -10.58 17.60
CA GLU A 172 22.32 -10.24 17.99
C GLU A 172 22.13 -8.72 18.17
N ASP A 173 23.20 -7.92 17.99
CA ASP A 173 23.09 -6.45 18.04
C ASP A 173 22.02 -5.97 17.04
N PRO A 174 21.19 -4.99 17.42
CA PRO A 174 20.20 -4.44 16.52
C PRO A 174 20.83 -3.80 15.27
N ILE A 175 20.13 -3.96 14.15
CA ILE A 175 20.32 -3.15 12.94
C ILE A 175 20.04 -1.69 13.31
N PRO A 176 20.83 -0.70 12.86
CA PRO A 176 20.57 0.71 13.19
C PRO A 176 19.14 1.12 12.80
N GLY A 177 18.37 1.64 13.75
CA GLY A 177 16.97 2.04 13.53
C GLY A 177 15.92 0.90 13.58
N ARG A 178 16.32 -0.36 13.81
CA ARG A 178 15.40 -1.51 13.95
C ARG A 178 15.75 -2.33 15.18
N ASN A 179 14.77 -3.03 15.75
CA ASN A 179 15.01 -4.01 16.82
C ASN A 179 15.27 -5.43 16.30
N ASP A 180 15.41 -5.58 14.99
CA ASP A 180 15.82 -6.81 14.32
C ASP A 180 17.35 -7.00 14.43
N PRO A 181 17.85 -8.20 14.76
CA PRO A 181 19.28 -8.46 14.89
C PRO A 181 20.03 -8.49 13.54
N ARG A 182 21.26 -7.99 13.52
CA ARG A 182 22.09 -7.83 12.31
C ARG A 182 22.32 -9.09 11.48
N TYR A 183 22.29 -10.28 12.09
CA TYR A 183 22.45 -11.51 11.33
C TYR A 183 21.38 -11.69 10.24
N LEU A 184 20.19 -11.11 10.40
CA LEU A 184 19.07 -11.28 9.46
C LEU A 184 19.34 -10.65 8.09
N ILE A 185 20.17 -9.61 8.01
CA ILE A 185 20.39 -8.86 6.75
C ILE A 185 21.73 -9.14 6.07
N ALA A 186 22.54 -10.05 6.61
CA ALA A 186 23.87 -10.31 6.10
C ALA A 186 23.89 -11.47 5.08
N PRO A 187 24.86 -11.49 4.13
CA PRO A 187 25.02 -12.59 3.18
C PRO A 187 25.22 -13.95 3.86
N PRO A 188 24.95 -15.08 3.18
CA PRO A 188 25.22 -16.40 3.72
C PRO A 188 26.74 -16.61 3.88
N ARG A 189 27.14 -17.33 4.95
CA ARG A 189 28.53 -17.74 5.19
C ARG A 189 28.96 -18.94 4.35
N ASP A 190 27.99 -19.64 3.80
CA ASP A 190 28.13 -20.82 2.97
C ASP A 190 27.07 -20.74 1.87
N TYR A 191 27.51 -20.61 0.62
CA TYR A 191 26.61 -20.43 -0.51
C TYR A 191 26.06 -21.76 -1.04
N ALA A 192 26.72 -22.89 -0.80
CA ALA A 192 26.14 -24.21 -1.11
C ALA A 192 24.99 -24.53 -0.15
N LEU A 193 25.13 -24.16 1.13
CA LEU A 193 24.03 -24.30 2.09
C LEU A 193 22.88 -23.28 1.84
N TRP A 194 23.13 -22.21 1.07
CA TRP A 194 22.06 -21.35 0.53
C TRP A 194 21.39 -21.97 -0.70
N GLU A 195 22.14 -22.62 -1.61
CA GLU A 195 21.57 -23.45 -2.69
C GLU A 195 20.63 -24.50 -2.11
N ASP A 196 21.05 -25.24 -1.08
CA ASP A 196 20.24 -26.24 -0.37
C ASP A 196 18.93 -25.64 0.19
N VAL A 197 18.99 -24.43 0.79
CA VAL A 197 17.81 -23.73 1.32
C VAL A 197 16.80 -23.41 0.22
N VAL A 198 17.26 -22.90 -0.92
CA VAL A 198 16.37 -22.58 -2.06
C VAL A 198 15.87 -23.85 -2.73
N TYR A 199 16.71 -24.88 -2.84
CA TYR A 199 16.36 -26.20 -3.36
C TYR A 199 15.21 -26.83 -2.59
N GLU A 200 15.24 -26.85 -1.25
CA GLU A 200 14.15 -27.45 -0.46
C GLU A 200 12.82 -26.69 -0.61
N VAL A 201 12.85 -25.36 -0.69
CA VAL A 201 11.65 -24.54 -0.89
C VAL A 201 11.02 -24.83 -2.24
N VAL A 202 11.83 -24.82 -3.30
CA VAL A 202 11.36 -25.06 -4.68
C VAL A 202 10.93 -26.51 -4.84
N LYS A 203 11.70 -27.47 -4.31
CA LYS A 203 11.33 -28.90 -4.32
C LYS A 203 10.00 -29.12 -3.62
N HIS A 204 9.82 -28.58 -2.41
CA HIS A 204 8.60 -28.77 -1.65
C HIS A 204 7.38 -28.26 -2.43
N PHE A 205 7.39 -27.01 -2.88
CA PHE A 205 6.21 -26.45 -3.56
C PHE A 205 6.03 -26.96 -5.00
N ASN A 206 7.06 -26.95 -5.85
CA ASN A 206 6.93 -27.37 -7.24
C ASN A 206 6.87 -28.89 -7.41
N ARG A 207 7.72 -29.66 -6.69
CA ARG A 207 7.84 -31.11 -6.91
C ARG A 207 6.96 -31.94 -5.98
N ASP A 208 6.97 -31.65 -4.69
CA ASP A 208 6.21 -32.46 -3.73
C ASP A 208 4.72 -32.07 -3.69
N LEU A 209 4.38 -30.79 -3.93
CA LEU A 209 2.99 -30.31 -3.96
C LEU A 209 2.43 -30.06 -5.38
N GLY A 210 3.27 -30.00 -6.42
CA GLY A 210 2.82 -29.78 -7.80
C GLY A 210 2.30 -28.36 -8.08
N LEU A 211 2.78 -27.35 -7.35
CA LEU A 211 2.35 -25.96 -7.49
C LEU A 211 3.30 -25.16 -8.41
N ASP A 212 2.74 -24.27 -9.24
CA ASP A 212 3.54 -23.35 -10.06
C ASP A 212 3.66 -21.98 -9.39
N LEU A 213 4.81 -21.71 -8.75
CA LEU A 213 5.06 -20.49 -7.98
C LEU A 213 6.07 -19.56 -8.67
N LEU A 214 6.26 -18.37 -8.10
CA LEU A 214 7.36 -17.45 -8.39
C LEU A 214 8.29 -17.38 -7.18
N TYR A 215 9.61 -17.40 -7.39
CA TYR A 215 10.61 -17.32 -6.33
C TYR A 215 11.40 -16.01 -6.43
N GLU A 216 11.20 -15.13 -5.46
CA GLU A 216 11.80 -13.79 -5.45
C GLU A 216 12.97 -13.75 -4.47
N ILE A 217 14.11 -13.24 -4.95
CA ILE A 217 15.35 -13.26 -4.18
C ILE A 217 15.58 -11.93 -3.48
N TRP A 218 15.46 -11.98 -2.14
CA TRP A 218 15.63 -10.88 -1.20
C TRP A 218 14.49 -9.85 -1.19
N ASN A 219 14.73 -8.71 -0.52
CA ASN A 219 13.86 -7.55 -0.41
C ASN A 219 14.74 -6.31 -0.22
N GLU A 220 14.61 -5.32 -1.10
CA GLU A 220 15.29 -4.01 -1.05
C GLU A 220 16.82 -4.08 -0.78
N PRO A 221 17.60 -4.81 -1.61
CA PRO A 221 19.04 -4.95 -1.41
C PRO A 221 19.83 -3.63 -1.50
N GLU A 222 19.24 -2.51 -1.94
CA GLU A 222 19.89 -1.20 -1.90
C GLU A 222 19.98 -0.59 -0.50
N PHE A 223 19.12 -1.00 0.44
CA PHE A 223 19.05 -0.38 1.76
C PHE A 223 19.91 -1.12 2.78
N ALA A 224 20.85 -0.41 3.41
CA ALA A 224 21.74 -0.95 4.45
C ALA A 224 21.03 -1.51 5.71
N THR A 225 19.73 -1.26 5.85
CA THR A 225 18.83 -1.79 6.90
C THR A 225 18.08 -3.07 6.49
N MET A 226 18.25 -3.49 5.23
CA MET A 226 17.61 -4.65 4.58
C MET A 226 18.66 -5.62 4.03
N TRP A 227 19.83 -5.12 3.61
CA TRP A 227 20.99 -5.90 3.17
C TRP A 227 22.29 -5.30 3.72
N SER A 228 23.23 -6.13 4.18
CA SER A 228 24.54 -5.67 4.68
C SER A 228 25.73 -6.20 3.89
N GLY A 229 25.50 -6.92 2.79
CA GLY A 229 26.54 -7.18 1.78
C GLY A 229 26.75 -5.95 0.90
N ASN A 230 27.44 -6.11 -0.22
CA ASN A 230 27.41 -5.13 -1.32
C ASN A 230 26.52 -5.62 -2.47
N MET A 231 26.53 -4.89 -3.59
CA MET A 231 25.79 -5.23 -4.80
C MET A 231 26.27 -6.55 -5.41
N GLU A 232 27.58 -6.80 -5.40
CA GLU A 232 28.20 -8.03 -5.91
C GLU A 232 27.84 -9.26 -5.03
N ASP A 233 27.74 -9.10 -3.71
CA ASP A 233 27.22 -10.12 -2.80
C ASP A 233 25.75 -10.44 -3.12
N TYR A 234 24.93 -9.45 -3.49
CA TYR A 234 23.54 -9.67 -3.89
C TYR A 234 23.45 -10.41 -5.24
N PHE A 235 24.26 -10.02 -6.23
CA PHE A 235 24.36 -10.72 -7.52
C PHE A 235 24.81 -12.18 -7.33
N LYS A 236 25.74 -12.40 -6.41
CA LYS A 236 26.16 -13.74 -5.99
C LYS A 236 25.03 -14.51 -5.30
N LEU A 237 24.29 -13.89 -4.38
CA LEU A 237 23.11 -14.49 -3.74
C LEU A 237 22.09 -14.96 -4.79
N TYR A 238 21.82 -14.12 -5.80
CA TYR A 238 20.94 -14.45 -6.92
C TYR A 238 21.46 -15.64 -7.75
N ARG A 239 22.74 -15.64 -8.15
CA ARG A 239 23.38 -16.76 -8.87
C ARG A 239 23.20 -18.09 -8.13
N HIS A 240 23.46 -18.12 -6.83
CA HIS A 240 23.35 -19.33 -6.03
C HIS A 240 21.88 -19.72 -5.75
N ALA A 241 20.96 -18.76 -5.68
CA ALA A 241 19.53 -19.07 -5.63
C ALA A 241 19.03 -19.73 -6.92
N VAL A 242 19.48 -19.27 -8.10
CA VAL A 242 19.19 -19.91 -9.40
C VAL A 242 19.66 -21.37 -9.41
N ILE A 243 20.88 -21.66 -8.92
CA ILE A 243 21.41 -23.02 -8.86
C ILE A 243 20.53 -23.92 -7.98
N GLY A 244 20.19 -23.48 -6.77
CA GLY A 244 19.30 -24.23 -5.87
C GLY A 244 17.91 -24.48 -6.48
N ALA A 245 17.28 -23.43 -7.01
CA ALA A 245 15.95 -23.51 -7.61
C ALA A 245 15.90 -24.44 -8.83
N ARG A 246 16.78 -24.20 -9.81
CA ARG A 246 16.82 -24.99 -11.06
C ARG A 246 17.37 -26.40 -10.85
N GLY A 247 18.08 -26.64 -9.75
CA GLY A 247 18.46 -27.98 -9.29
C GLY A 247 17.28 -28.79 -8.77
N ALA A 248 16.33 -28.17 -8.08
CA ALA A 248 15.10 -28.82 -7.60
C ALA A 248 14.09 -29.02 -8.74
N ASP A 249 13.91 -28.00 -9.56
CA ASP A 249 13.02 -28.00 -10.71
C ASP A 249 13.60 -27.16 -11.85
N PRO A 250 14.03 -27.76 -12.98
CA PRO A 250 14.57 -27.04 -14.13
C PRO A 250 13.66 -25.96 -14.70
N ASP A 251 12.36 -25.97 -14.41
CA ASP A 251 11.38 -24.97 -14.87
C ASP A 251 11.04 -23.90 -13.81
N ALA A 252 11.66 -23.93 -12.61
CA ALA A 252 11.37 -23.00 -11.51
C ALA A 252 11.66 -21.53 -11.84
N ARG A 253 10.63 -20.69 -11.75
CA ARG A 253 10.72 -19.25 -12.08
C ARG A 253 11.35 -18.43 -10.96
N VAL A 254 12.49 -17.81 -11.22
CA VAL A 254 13.28 -17.01 -10.27
C VAL A 254 13.41 -15.56 -10.75
N GLY A 255 13.21 -14.60 -9.86
CA GLY A 255 13.18 -13.17 -10.19
C GLY A 255 13.59 -12.26 -9.03
N GLY A 256 13.46 -10.95 -9.29
CA GLY A 256 13.95 -9.86 -8.43
C GLY A 256 14.13 -8.58 -9.25
N PRO A 257 14.88 -7.57 -8.79
CA PRO A 257 15.67 -7.55 -7.56
C PRO A 257 14.89 -7.13 -6.30
N ALA A 258 13.56 -6.94 -6.40
CA ALA A 258 12.71 -6.46 -5.32
C ALA A 258 13.21 -5.13 -4.72
N LEU A 259 13.65 -4.20 -5.58
CA LEU A 259 14.19 -2.90 -5.16
C LEU A 259 13.08 -2.03 -4.55
N GLY A 260 13.40 -1.23 -3.54
CA GLY A 260 12.49 -0.25 -2.93
C GLY A 260 12.07 0.87 -3.89
N TRP A 261 12.85 1.05 -4.97
CA TRP A 261 12.53 1.87 -6.12
C TRP A 261 13.28 1.36 -7.36
N TRP A 262 12.60 1.22 -8.51
CA TRP A 262 13.13 0.58 -9.72
C TRP A 262 14.50 1.09 -10.21
N SER A 263 14.76 2.39 -10.05
CA SER A 263 15.99 3.06 -10.50
C SER A 263 17.05 3.18 -9.40
N SER A 264 16.83 2.66 -8.18
CA SER A 264 17.79 2.71 -7.08
C SER A 264 19.17 2.18 -7.49
N GLY A 265 20.22 2.96 -7.19
CA GLY A 265 21.61 2.50 -7.21
C GLY A 265 22.08 2.11 -5.81
N TYR A 266 23.21 1.43 -5.70
CA TYR A 266 23.72 0.99 -4.40
C TYR A 266 24.16 2.18 -3.53
N GLY A 267 23.34 2.55 -2.52
CA GLY A 267 23.51 3.77 -1.74
C GLY A 267 23.17 5.07 -2.49
N LEU A 268 22.52 4.99 -3.66
CA LEU A 268 22.13 6.13 -4.51
C LEU A 268 20.61 6.16 -4.69
N PRO A 269 19.89 7.22 -4.24
CA PRO A 269 18.45 7.33 -4.45
C PRO A 269 18.10 7.32 -5.94
N GLY A 270 17.22 6.43 -6.39
CA GLY A 270 16.93 6.26 -7.82
C GLY A 270 16.45 7.53 -8.54
N ARG A 271 15.67 8.37 -7.85
CA ARG A 271 15.24 9.69 -8.37
C ARG A 271 16.40 10.60 -8.77
N LEU A 272 17.56 10.51 -8.09
CA LEU A 272 18.76 11.27 -8.47
C LEU A 272 19.35 10.77 -9.80
N LEU A 273 19.28 9.47 -10.08
CA LEU A 273 19.73 8.91 -11.36
C LEU A 273 18.76 9.25 -12.49
N GLU A 274 17.45 9.35 -12.20
CA GLU A 274 16.45 9.86 -13.16
C GLU A 274 16.69 11.32 -13.52
N GLU A 275 16.94 12.19 -12.52
CA GLU A 275 17.28 13.61 -12.71
C GLU A 275 18.57 13.81 -13.53
N GLN A 276 19.55 12.90 -13.40
CA GLN A 276 20.78 12.90 -14.18
C GLN A 276 20.63 12.32 -15.59
N GLY A 277 19.47 11.74 -15.92
CA GLY A 277 19.13 11.26 -17.25
C GLY A 277 19.55 9.81 -17.57
N LYS A 278 19.27 9.39 -18.80
CA LYS A 278 19.26 7.97 -19.21
C LYS A 278 20.58 7.22 -19.00
N ASP A 279 21.72 7.88 -19.17
CA ASP A 279 23.02 7.22 -18.95
C ASP A 279 23.33 7.03 -17.46
N ALA A 280 22.80 7.88 -16.57
CA ALA A 280 22.96 7.71 -15.13
C ALA A 280 22.13 6.53 -14.60
N LEU A 281 20.96 6.24 -15.21
CA LEU A 281 20.13 5.07 -14.86
C LEU A 281 20.86 3.73 -15.01
N LYS A 282 21.94 3.66 -15.80
CA LYS A 282 22.81 2.47 -15.92
C LYS A 282 23.56 2.14 -14.62
N GLN A 283 23.60 3.06 -13.66
CA GLN A 283 24.11 2.84 -12.30
C GLN A 283 23.06 2.22 -11.36
N SER A 284 21.80 2.08 -11.79
CA SER A 284 20.78 1.37 -11.00
C SER A 284 21.17 -0.10 -10.79
N ILE A 285 20.78 -0.67 -9.65
CA ILE A 285 21.02 -2.09 -9.36
C ILE A 285 20.29 -2.96 -10.39
N LEU A 286 19.10 -2.55 -10.84
CA LEU A 286 18.32 -3.30 -11.83
C LEU A 286 19.03 -3.43 -13.17
N TYR A 287 19.56 -2.34 -13.74
CA TYR A 287 20.33 -2.41 -14.99
C TYR A 287 21.59 -3.26 -14.84
N GLN A 288 22.34 -3.07 -13.73
CA GLN A 288 23.56 -3.82 -13.48
C GLN A 288 23.31 -5.30 -13.20
N TRP A 289 22.16 -5.64 -12.58
CA TRP A 289 21.73 -7.01 -12.34
C TRP A 289 21.33 -7.72 -13.64
N LEU A 290 20.59 -7.06 -14.54
CA LEU A 290 20.31 -7.60 -15.88
C LEU A 290 21.59 -7.86 -16.67
N ALA A 291 22.55 -6.91 -16.65
CA ALA A 291 23.86 -7.05 -17.28
C ALA A 291 24.69 -8.21 -16.68
N TYR A 292 24.68 -8.36 -15.36
CA TYR A 292 25.32 -9.47 -14.66
C TYR A 292 24.67 -10.81 -15.05
N ALA A 293 23.35 -10.89 -14.99
CA ALA A 293 22.59 -12.09 -15.31
C ALA A 293 22.83 -12.54 -16.75
N SER A 294 22.78 -11.61 -17.72
CA SER A 294 22.94 -11.91 -19.15
C SER A 294 24.35 -12.36 -19.54
N SER A 295 25.37 -12.04 -18.72
CA SER A 295 26.77 -12.39 -18.95
C SER A 295 27.31 -13.53 -18.07
N THR A 296 26.53 -14.02 -17.11
CA THR A 296 26.95 -15.05 -16.15
C THR A 296 26.44 -16.44 -16.54
N ALA A 297 27.28 -17.23 -17.21
CA ALA A 297 26.97 -18.62 -17.51
C ALA A 297 27.02 -19.53 -16.25
N LEU A 298 26.24 -20.61 -16.29
CA LEU A 298 26.28 -21.75 -15.35
C LEU A 298 26.53 -23.05 -16.13
N PRO A 299 27.78 -23.37 -16.52
CA PRO A 299 28.11 -24.61 -17.21
C PRO A 299 27.67 -25.87 -16.46
N GLU A 300 27.69 -25.83 -15.12
CA GLU A 300 27.22 -26.89 -14.24
C GLU A 300 25.71 -27.17 -14.40
N MET A 301 24.91 -26.15 -14.76
CA MET A 301 23.48 -26.25 -15.04
C MET A 301 23.15 -26.30 -16.54
N LYS A 302 24.16 -26.27 -17.42
CA LYS A 302 24.04 -26.12 -18.88
C LYS A 302 23.27 -24.85 -19.31
N MET A 303 23.50 -23.74 -18.62
CA MET A 303 22.89 -22.45 -18.95
C MET A 303 23.97 -21.45 -19.40
N ASP A 304 23.79 -20.84 -20.56
CA ASP A 304 24.75 -19.85 -21.11
C ASP A 304 24.66 -18.48 -20.43
N ARG A 305 23.60 -18.24 -19.65
CA ARG A 305 23.35 -17.06 -18.81
C ARG A 305 22.45 -17.42 -17.63
N LEU A 306 22.28 -16.53 -16.66
CA LEU A 306 21.25 -16.70 -15.62
C LEU A 306 19.85 -16.48 -16.23
N PRO A 307 18.81 -17.20 -15.77
CA PRO A 307 17.44 -16.87 -16.10
C PRO A 307 17.04 -15.56 -15.40
N VAL A 308 16.10 -14.85 -16.01
CA VAL A 308 15.33 -13.75 -15.39
C VAL A 308 13.87 -14.01 -15.78
N ASP A 309 13.17 -14.75 -14.93
CA ASP A 309 11.81 -15.24 -15.23
C ASP A 309 10.73 -14.21 -14.94
N PHE A 310 11.04 -13.22 -14.11
CA PHE A 310 10.25 -12.02 -13.87
C PHE A 310 11.15 -10.93 -13.25
N VAL A 311 10.72 -9.68 -13.36
CA VAL A 311 11.35 -8.53 -12.69
C VAL A 311 10.36 -7.92 -11.69
N SER A 312 10.84 -7.61 -10.49
CA SER A 312 10.05 -7.01 -9.41
C SER A 312 10.70 -5.80 -8.74
N TRP A 313 9.86 -4.83 -8.37
CA TRP A 313 10.23 -3.62 -7.63
C TRP A 313 9.03 -2.99 -6.89
N HIS A 314 9.32 -2.34 -5.76
CA HIS A 314 8.37 -1.61 -4.95
C HIS A 314 8.09 -0.21 -5.54
N GLN A 315 6.88 0.30 -5.36
CA GLN A 315 6.49 1.62 -5.87
C GLN A 315 5.51 2.37 -4.95
N TYR A 316 6.04 3.38 -4.26
CA TYR A 316 5.29 4.27 -3.36
C TYR A 316 5.21 5.69 -3.96
N ILE A 317 4.04 6.08 -4.48
CA ILE A 317 3.82 7.30 -5.27
C ILE A 317 2.46 7.95 -4.99
N ASP A 318 2.32 9.24 -5.30
CA ASP A 318 1.00 9.91 -5.42
C ASP A 318 0.57 10.07 -6.90
N GLN A 319 1.52 10.33 -7.82
CA GLN A 319 1.28 10.45 -9.27
C GLN A 319 1.19 9.05 -9.89
N THR A 320 -0.02 8.52 -10.10
CA THR A 320 -0.23 7.15 -10.59
C THR A 320 0.32 6.93 -12.00
N SER A 321 0.20 7.92 -12.90
CA SER A 321 0.65 7.81 -14.29
C SER A 321 2.16 7.63 -14.47
N TYR A 322 2.95 7.93 -13.42
CA TYR A 322 4.39 7.70 -13.43
C TYR A 322 4.77 6.23 -13.66
N VAL A 323 3.87 5.26 -13.38
CA VAL A 323 4.09 3.82 -13.58
C VAL A 323 4.45 3.42 -15.03
N GLY A 324 4.06 4.21 -16.03
CA GLY A 324 4.48 3.98 -17.42
C GLY A 324 6.00 4.12 -17.64
N THR A 325 6.68 4.96 -16.86
CA THR A 325 8.13 5.22 -16.97
C THR A 325 8.99 4.00 -16.65
N PRO A 326 8.88 3.37 -15.46
CA PRO A 326 9.64 2.15 -15.15
C PRO A 326 9.25 1.01 -16.11
N VAL A 327 7.95 0.76 -16.32
CA VAL A 327 7.50 -0.34 -17.18
C VAL A 327 8.12 -0.25 -18.58
N LYS A 328 8.02 0.91 -19.25
CA LYS A 328 8.65 1.09 -20.56
C LYS A 328 10.18 0.89 -20.51
N THR A 329 10.85 1.48 -19.52
CA THR A 329 12.31 1.48 -19.43
C THR A 329 12.86 0.08 -19.16
N ILE A 330 12.21 -0.69 -18.29
CA ILE A 330 12.61 -2.07 -17.96
C ILE A 330 12.37 -3.01 -19.13
N ARG A 331 11.27 -2.86 -19.88
CA ARG A 331 11.02 -3.60 -21.13
C ARG A 331 12.14 -3.37 -22.16
N ASP A 332 12.60 -2.13 -22.29
CA ASP A 332 13.69 -1.77 -23.20
C ASP A 332 15.04 -2.34 -22.72
N TRP A 333 15.31 -2.39 -21.41
CA TRP A 333 16.52 -3.05 -20.85
C TRP A 333 16.49 -4.58 -20.96
N LEU A 334 15.32 -5.21 -20.78
CA LEU A 334 15.18 -6.66 -20.99
C LEU A 334 15.58 -7.03 -22.42
N GLU A 335 15.12 -6.27 -23.41
CA GLU A 335 15.50 -6.44 -24.82
C GLU A 335 17.00 -6.16 -25.06
N GLU A 336 17.56 -5.09 -24.46
CA GLU A 336 19.00 -4.75 -24.53
C GLU A 336 19.89 -5.92 -24.06
N PHE A 337 19.48 -6.61 -22.99
CA PHE A 337 20.19 -7.78 -22.44
C PHE A 337 19.70 -9.14 -23.01
N GLY A 338 18.86 -9.10 -24.05
CA GLY A 338 18.40 -10.27 -24.80
C GLY A 338 17.41 -11.18 -24.06
N TYR A 339 16.73 -10.67 -23.04
CA TYR A 339 15.55 -11.32 -22.45
C TYR A 339 14.29 -11.00 -23.26
N GLY A 340 13.19 -11.69 -22.98
CA GLY A 340 11.92 -11.41 -23.64
C GLY A 340 11.38 -10.04 -23.22
N ARG A 341 10.86 -9.25 -24.18
CA ARG A 341 10.07 -8.05 -23.81
C ARG A 341 8.83 -8.43 -23.00
N ASP A 342 8.36 -9.67 -23.13
CA ASP A 342 7.25 -10.29 -22.42
C ASP A 342 7.63 -10.92 -21.06
N THR A 343 8.90 -10.88 -20.64
CA THR A 343 9.31 -11.30 -19.28
C THR A 343 8.45 -10.55 -18.23
N PRO A 344 7.68 -11.24 -17.37
CA PRO A 344 6.74 -10.61 -16.45
C PRO A 344 7.33 -9.48 -15.61
N LEU A 345 6.64 -8.34 -15.58
CA LEU A 345 6.92 -7.20 -14.72
C LEU A 345 5.87 -7.11 -13.62
N ILE A 346 6.32 -7.14 -12.36
CA ILE A 346 5.44 -7.17 -11.18
C ILE A 346 5.82 -6.07 -10.21
N ILE A 347 4.87 -5.20 -9.86
CA ILE A 347 5.07 -4.27 -8.72
C ILE A 347 4.69 -5.02 -7.44
N ASP A 348 5.70 -5.58 -6.78
CA ASP A 348 5.57 -6.56 -5.70
C ASP A 348 5.23 -5.94 -4.33
N GLU A 349 5.48 -4.63 -4.16
CA GLU A 349 4.85 -3.79 -3.13
C GLU A 349 4.43 -2.43 -3.68
N TRP A 350 3.24 -1.93 -3.33
CA TRP A 350 2.85 -0.54 -3.61
C TRP A 350 1.78 0.00 -2.66
N ASN A 351 1.77 1.32 -2.47
CA ASN A 351 0.73 2.10 -1.78
C ASN A 351 0.84 3.59 -2.19
N SER A 352 -0.10 4.44 -1.74
CA SER A 352 -0.06 5.89 -1.96
C SER A 352 1.00 6.59 -1.10
N GLY A 353 1.49 7.72 -1.57
CA GLY A 353 2.41 8.59 -0.82
C GLY A 353 3.87 8.10 -0.80
N GLY A 354 4.74 8.86 -0.14
CA GLY A 354 6.13 8.42 0.14
C GLY A 354 6.21 7.48 1.35
N PRO A 355 7.43 7.22 1.90
CA PRO A 355 7.66 6.29 3.03
C PRO A 355 7.12 6.76 4.40
N ARG A 356 6.10 7.63 4.40
CA ARG A 356 5.30 7.94 5.59
C ARG A 356 4.34 6.78 5.82
N PHE A 357 4.67 5.94 6.79
CA PHE A 357 3.82 4.84 7.23
C PHE A 357 2.44 5.28 7.75
N HIS A 358 2.27 6.57 8.08
CA HIS A 358 1.01 7.19 8.47
C HIS A 358 0.63 8.33 7.52
N ASP A 359 -0.43 8.14 6.75
CA ASP A 359 -1.08 9.16 5.91
C ASP A 359 -2.60 9.01 6.05
N PRO A 360 -3.29 9.89 6.82
CA PRO A 360 -4.71 9.75 7.13
C PRO A 360 -5.63 9.57 5.90
N ARG A 361 -5.19 10.04 4.72
CA ARG A 361 -5.92 9.89 3.45
C ARG A 361 -6.13 8.41 3.07
N ARG A 362 -5.31 7.48 3.55
CA ARG A 362 -5.48 6.03 3.29
C ARG A 362 -6.73 5.45 3.96
N ASP A 363 -7.26 6.10 5.00
CA ASP A 363 -8.46 5.68 5.73
C ASP A 363 -9.75 6.36 5.23
N THR A 364 -9.69 7.09 4.09
CA THR A 364 -10.81 7.82 3.46
C THR A 364 -11.01 7.37 1.99
N PRO A 365 -12.02 7.89 1.25
CA PRO A 365 -12.23 7.58 -0.17
C PRO A 365 -11.01 7.84 -1.07
N TYR A 366 -10.09 8.73 -0.67
CA TYR A 366 -8.80 8.92 -1.35
C TYR A 366 -8.06 7.59 -1.57
N GLY A 367 -7.98 6.73 -0.55
CA GLY A 367 -7.34 5.42 -0.65
C GLY A 367 -8.03 4.48 -1.66
N ALA A 368 -9.35 4.58 -1.80
CA ALA A 368 -10.13 3.84 -2.80
C ALA A 368 -9.83 4.33 -4.23
N ALA A 369 -9.95 5.64 -4.46
CA ALA A 369 -9.78 6.22 -5.78
C ALA A 369 -8.33 6.21 -6.27
N PHE A 370 -7.35 6.45 -5.38
CA PHE A 370 -5.93 6.26 -5.70
C PHE A 370 -5.68 4.82 -6.16
N SER A 371 -6.17 3.83 -5.40
CA SER A 371 -5.91 2.42 -5.72
C SER A 371 -6.52 1.99 -7.04
N ALA A 372 -7.77 2.41 -7.31
CA ALA A 372 -8.44 2.15 -8.57
C ALA A 372 -7.72 2.85 -9.74
N ALA A 373 -7.33 4.12 -9.57
CA ALA A 373 -6.58 4.87 -10.58
C ALA A 373 -5.20 4.25 -10.86
N MET A 374 -4.47 3.80 -9.83
CA MET A 374 -3.18 3.15 -9.96
C MET A 374 -3.30 1.87 -10.79
N ILE A 375 -4.29 1.02 -10.53
CA ILE A 375 -4.51 -0.21 -11.31
C ILE A 375 -4.90 0.09 -12.76
N VAL A 376 -5.66 1.16 -13.03
CA VAL A 376 -5.94 1.63 -14.40
C VAL A 376 -4.66 2.12 -15.11
N GLU A 377 -3.74 2.78 -14.42
CA GLU A 377 -2.45 3.19 -15.00
C GLU A 377 -1.49 2.01 -15.18
N MET A 378 -1.49 1.02 -14.28
CA MET A 378 -0.73 -0.24 -14.43
C MET A 378 -1.18 -1.01 -15.68
N ASP A 379 -2.49 -1.07 -15.93
CA ASP A 379 -3.09 -1.67 -17.13
C ASP A 379 -2.66 -0.92 -18.40
N ARG A 380 -2.77 0.42 -18.40
CA ARG A 380 -2.32 1.29 -19.51
C ARG A 380 -0.82 1.15 -19.80
N ALA A 381 -0.01 0.90 -18.78
CA ALA A 381 1.43 0.71 -18.92
C ALA A 381 1.82 -0.67 -19.48
N GLY A 382 0.95 -1.69 -19.39
CA GLY A 382 1.29 -3.08 -19.73
C GLY A 382 2.12 -3.77 -18.64
N LEU A 383 1.74 -3.57 -17.37
CA LEU A 383 2.24 -4.33 -16.22
C LEU A 383 1.51 -5.69 -16.14
N ASP A 384 2.22 -6.77 -15.75
CA ASP A 384 1.65 -8.12 -15.74
C ASP A 384 0.98 -8.47 -14.40
N GLY A 385 1.46 -7.90 -13.30
CA GLY A 385 0.90 -8.14 -11.98
C GLY A 385 1.31 -7.10 -10.95
N HIS A 386 0.64 -7.12 -9.80
CA HIS A 386 1.00 -6.29 -8.65
C HIS A 386 0.59 -6.97 -7.34
N SER A 387 1.19 -6.54 -6.24
CA SER A 387 0.86 -6.93 -4.88
C SER A 387 0.78 -5.68 -4.00
N PHE A 388 -0.43 -5.33 -3.56
CA PHE A 388 -0.64 -4.16 -2.71
C PHE A 388 -0.04 -4.38 -1.32
N PHE A 389 0.76 -3.43 -0.84
CA PHE A 389 1.27 -3.44 0.53
C PHE A 389 0.31 -2.62 1.40
N GLU A 390 -0.51 -3.22 2.27
CA GLU A 390 -0.58 -4.64 2.68
C GLU A 390 -2.01 -5.05 3.06
N LEU A 391 -2.24 -6.33 3.37
CA LEU A 391 -3.57 -6.78 3.81
C LEU A 391 -4.00 -6.13 5.12
N ARG A 392 -3.17 -6.23 6.16
CA ARG A 392 -3.40 -5.71 7.51
C ARG A 392 -2.07 -5.30 8.10
N SER A 393 -1.94 -4.05 8.51
CA SER A 393 -0.68 -3.57 9.06
C SER A 393 -0.37 -4.11 10.46
N ASP A 394 0.93 -4.29 10.74
CA ASP A 394 1.47 -4.89 11.98
C ASP A 394 1.57 -3.89 13.17
N TRP A 395 0.90 -2.73 13.05
CA TRP A 395 0.79 -1.72 14.10
C TRP A 395 -0.02 -2.21 15.33
N PRO A 396 0.14 -1.57 16.51
CA PRO A 396 -0.66 -1.90 17.69
C PRO A 396 -2.16 -1.85 17.40
N GLU A 397 -2.94 -2.69 18.10
CA GLU A 397 -4.36 -2.85 17.81
C GLU A 397 -5.16 -1.54 17.88
N ASP A 398 -4.80 -0.61 18.77
CA ASP A 398 -5.45 0.69 18.94
C ASP A 398 -4.39 1.82 18.90
N PRO A 399 -4.68 3.00 18.29
CA PRO A 399 -5.92 3.39 17.60
C PRO A 399 -6.07 2.75 16.21
N GLN A 400 -7.31 2.69 15.70
CA GLN A 400 -7.68 1.94 14.49
C GLN A 400 -7.39 2.66 13.16
N PHE A 401 -7.47 3.99 13.16
CA PHE A 401 -7.42 4.83 11.97
C PHE A 401 -6.19 5.75 12.09
N THR A 402 -5.06 5.29 11.56
CA THR A 402 -3.76 5.97 11.67
C THR A 402 -3.18 6.34 10.31
N GLY A 403 -3.91 6.11 9.22
CA GLY A 403 -3.38 6.21 7.88
C GLY A 403 -2.32 5.15 7.55
N ASP A 404 -2.39 3.99 8.22
CA ASP A 404 -1.51 2.85 7.95
C ASP A 404 -1.75 2.22 6.57
N LEU A 405 -0.85 1.33 6.17
CA LEU A 405 -0.80 0.73 4.84
C LEU A 405 -1.79 -0.41 4.62
N GLY A 406 -2.50 -0.88 5.65
CA GLY A 406 -3.40 -2.03 5.55
C GLY A 406 -4.69 -1.74 4.78
N LEU A 407 -5.15 -2.68 3.94
CA LEU A 407 -6.51 -2.68 3.40
C LEU A 407 -7.59 -2.86 4.49
N VAL A 408 -7.22 -3.45 5.62
CA VAL A 408 -8.04 -3.49 6.84
C VAL A 408 -7.27 -2.93 8.04
N THR A 409 -8.00 -2.37 9.03
CA THR A 409 -7.40 -1.92 10.30
C THR A 409 -6.78 -3.09 11.07
N PRO A 410 -5.93 -2.87 12.09
CA PRO A 410 -5.30 -3.93 12.88
C PRO A 410 -6.27 -5.01 13.45
N ILE A 411 -7.54 -4.67 13.72
CA ILE A 411 -8.56 -5.64 14.19
C ILE A 411 -9.42 -6.25 13.06
N GLY A 412 -9.32 -5.73 11.83
CA GLY A 412 -10.00 -6.25 10.63
C GLY A 412 -11.22 -5.47 10.15
N ILE A 413 -11.36 -4.17 10.47
CA ILE A 413 -12.38 -3.32 9.87
C ILE A 413 -11.95 -3.00 8.43
N VAL A 414 -12.84 -3.15 7.45
CA VAL A 414 -12.50 -2.89 6.04
C VAL A 414 -12.35 -1.39 5.76
N LYS A 415 -11.27 -1.00 5.07
CA LYS A 415 -11.07 0.38 4.61
C LYS A 415 -11.69 0.62 3.22
N PRO A 416 -11.91 1.87 2.78
CA PRO A 416 -12.45 2.16 1.44
C PRO A 416 -11.64 1.52 0.31
N ALA A 417 -10.32 1.44 0.46
CA ALA A 417 -9.43 0.72 -0.48
C ALA A 417 -9.82 -0.77 -0.64
N TYR A 418 -10.20 -1.47 0.43
CA TYR A 418 -10.70 -2.85 0.35
C TYR A 418 -11.98 -2.94 -0.50
N ASN A 419 -12.90 -1.98 -0.35
CA ASN A 419 -14.11 -1.93 -1.18
C ASN A 419 -13.79 -1.61 -2.65
N ALA A 420 -12.79 -0.77 -2.96
CA ALA A 420 -12.33 -0.59 -4.33
C ALA A 420 -11.77 -1.89 -4.94
N PHE A 421 -11.02 -2.68 -4.17
CA PHE A 421 -10.52 -4.00 -4.63
C PHE A 421 -11.66 -5.01 -4.87
N ARG A 422 -12.75 -4.95 -4.09
CA ARG A 422 -13.99 -5.71 -4.38
C ARG A 422 -14.61 -5.29 -5.71
N LEU A 423 -14.72 -3.99 -5.99
CA LEU A 423 -15.23 -3.50 -7.29
C LEU A 423 -14.33 -3.93 -8.46
N ILE A 424 -13.02 -3.81 -8.31
CA ILE A 424 -12.04 -4.25 -9.32
C ILE A 424 -12.16 -5.75 -9.58
N SER A 425 -12.47 -6.58 -8.57
CA SER A 425 -12.72 -8.01 -8.75
C SER A 425 -13.93 -8.35 -9.66
N MET A 426 -14.87 -7.41 -9.84
CA MET A 426 -16.03 -7.60 -10.71
C MET A 426 -15.71 -7.44 -12.21
N LEU A 427 -14.58 -6.80 -12.54
CA LEU A 427 -14.11 -6.58 -13.91
C LEU A 427 -13.58 -7.87 -14.53
N ASP A 428 -14.46 -8.65 -15.18
CA ASP A 428 -14.16 -9.99 -15.67
C ASP A 428 -14.44 -10.20 -17.17
N GLY A 429 -13.86 -11.26 -17.73
CA GLY A 429 -14.00 -11.65 -19.13
C GLY A 429 -13.12 -10.81 -20.08
N ARG A 430 -13.76 -10.17 -21.06
CA ARG A 430 -13.11 -9.44 -22.15
C ARG A 430 -13.34 -7.95 -22.01
N ARG A 431 -12.35 -7.14 -22.39
CA ARG A 431 -12.44 -5.67 -22.42
C ARG A 431 -13.51 -5.23 -23.42
N LEU A 432 -14.18 -4.14 -23.10
CA LEU A 432 -15.02 -3.39 -24.04
C LEU A 432 -14.34 -2.07 -24.40
N ASP A 433 -14.49 -1.64 -25.65
CA ASP A 433 -13.97 -0.36 -26.10
C ASP A 433 -14.80 0.80 -25.56
N THR A 434 -14.12 1.91 -25.21
CA THR A 434 -14.76 3.11 -24.66
C THR A 434 -14.35 4.37 -25.42
N GLU A 435 -15.30 5.07 -26.01
CA GLU A 435 -15.10 6.41 -26.57
C GLU A 435 -15.46 7.48 -25.51
N ARG A 436 -14.77 8.63 -25.54
CA ARG A 436 -14.88 9.68 -24.50
C ARG A 436 -14.76 11.08 -25.10
N SER A 437 -15.28 12.08 -24.40
CA SER A 437 -14.83 13.47 -24.52
C SER A 437 -13.29 13.54 -24.39
N ALA A 438 -12.63 14.21 -25.34
CA ALA A 438 -11.17 14.21 -25.48
C ALA A 438 -10.39 14.81 -24.28
N GLU A 439 -11.08 15.42 -23.33
CA GLU A 439 -10.51 16.15 -22.19
C GLU A 439 -10.82 15.50 -20.82
N SER A 440 -11.41 14.31 -20.79
CA SER A 440 -11.82 13.66 -19.54
C SER A 440 -10.64 12.98 -18.84
N SER A 441 -10.29 13.46 -17.64
CA SER A 441 -9.26 12.84 -16.79
C SER A 441 -9.75 11.60 -16.02
N LEU A 442 -10.90 11.02 -16.38
CA LEU A 442 -11.48 9.89 -15.67
C LEU A 442 -10.73 8.58 -15.96
N GLY A 443 -10.39 7.83 -14.91
CA GLY A 443 -10.02 6.43 -15.03
C GLY A 443 -11.27 5.63 -15.36
N ILE A 444 -11.34 4.99 -16.53
CA ILE A 444 -12.50 4.19 -16.93
C ILE A 444 -12.01 2.91 -17.58
N VAL A 445 -12.59 1.78 -17.18
CA VAL A 445 -12.34 0.44 -17.72
C VAL A 445 -13.67 -0.29 -17.82
N ALA A 446 -13.93 -0.88 -18.98
CA ALA A 446 -15.14 -1.63 -19.27
C ALA A 446 -14.80 -3.09 -19.58
N SER A 447 -15.61 -4.02 -19.10
CA SER A 447 -15.46 -5.45 -19.37
C SER A 447 -16.79 -6.18 -19.46
N ARG A 448 -16.78 -7.36 -20.06
CA ARG A 448 -17.94 -8.22 -20.23
C ARG A 448 -17.54 -9.69 -20.13
N ASN A 449 -18.29 -10.43 -19.32
CA ASN A 449 -18.30 -11.90 -19.35
C ASN A 449 -19.70 -12.40 -19.77
N GLU A 450 -20.01 -13.67 -19.50
CA GLU A 450 -21.32 -14.25 -19.85
C GLU A 450 -22.45 -13.78 -18.93
N GLU A 451 -22.13 -13.32 -17.71
CA GLU A 451 -23.09 -12.97 -16.66
C GLU A 451 -23.41 -11.47 -16.62
N GLN A 452 -22.41 -10.62 -16.87
CA GLN A 452 -22.53 -9.17 -16.69
C GLN A 452 -21.61 -8.36 -17.63
N ILE A 453 -22.00 -7.10 -17.83
CA ILE A 453 -21.13 -6.02 -18.31
C ILE A 453 -20.79 -5.14 -17.11
N CYS A 454 -19.52 -4.88 -16.87
CA CYS A 454 -19.06 -3.98 -15.80
C CYS A 454 -18.31 -2.78 -16.37
N LEU A 455 -18.57 -1.61 -15.80
CA LEU A 455 -17.86 -0.37 -16.07
C LEU A 455 -17.37 0.23 -14.75
N LEU A 456 -16.06 0.26 -14.55
CA LEU A 456 -15.43 1.01 -13.48
C LEU A 456 -15.19 2.45 -13.97
N VAL A 457 -15.53 3.43 -13.13
CA VAL A 457 -15.28 4.86 -13.34
C VAL A 457 -14.64 5.45 -12.07
N VAL A 458 -13.54 6.18 -12.24
CA VAL A 458 -12.70 6.70 -11.16
C VAL A 458 -12.47 8.20 -11.39
N ASN A 459 -12.96 9.04 -10.46
CA ASN A 459 -12.71 10.48 -10.49
C ASN A 459 -11.46 10.83 -9.66
N PHE A 460 -10.29 10.54 -10.22
CA PHE A 460 -9.00 10.79 -9.57
C PHE A 460 -8.03 11.41 -10.58
N LEU A 461 -7.26 12.41 -10.15
CA LEU A 461 -6.20 12.97 -11.00
C LEU A 461 -4.99 12.02 -11.00
N THR A 462 -4.69 11.41 -12.15
CA THR A 462 -3.56 10.48 -12.28
C THR A 462 -2.20 11.16 -12.40
N GLY A 463 -2.20 12.45 -12.78
CA GLY A 463 -1.04 13.33 -12.85
C GLY A 463 -0.54 13.80 -11.49
N ASP A 464 0.35 14.79 -11.51
CA ASP A 464 0.94 15.38 -10.32
C ASP A 464 -0.01 16.42 -9.69
N SER A 465 0.35 16.96 -8.51
CA SER A 465 -0.48 18.02 -7.90
C SER A 465 -0.54 19.28 -8.80
N PRO A 466 -1.60 20.12 -8.72
CA PRO A 466 -1.72 21.32 -9.56
C PRO A 466 -0.48 22.22 -9.53
N PHE A 467 0.17 22.33 -8.36
CA PHE A 467 1.41 23.09 -8.18
C PHE A 467 2.60 22.48 -8.92
N ARG A 468 2.69 21.15 -8.98
CA ARG A 468 3.77 20.44 -9.66
C ARG A 468 3.56 20.38 -11.16
N GLU A 469 2.32 20.28 -11.66
CA GLU A 469 2.06 20.40 -13.10
C GLU A 469 2.38 21.81 -13.62
N ALA A 470 1.96 22.86 -12.91
CA ALA A 470 2.38 24.24 -13.21
C ALA A 470 3.92 24.42 -13.14
N GLY A 471 4.59 23.79 -12.17
CA GLY A 471 6.05 23.78 -12.07
C GLY A 471 6.75 22.99 -13.18
N ARG A 472 6.15 21.89 -13.65
CA ARG A 472 6.63 21.06 -14.77
C ARG A 472 6.56 21.86 -16.07
N PHE A 473 5.43 22.52 -16.34
CA PHE A 473 5.27 23.42 -17.49
C PHE A 473 6.37 24.48 -17.54
N LEU A 474 6.69 25.13 -16.42
CA LEU A 474 7.82 26.07 -16.36
C LEU A 474 9.18 25.39 -16.63
N THR A 475 9.42 24.20 -16.07
CA THR A 475 10.65 23.44 -16.36
C THR A 475 10.77 23.09 -17.85
N GLU A 476 9.66 22.72 -18.51
CA GLU A 476 9.59 22.41 -19.95
C GLU A 476 9.78 23.66 -20.83
N ARG A 477 9.37 24.84 -20.36
CA ARG A 477 9.71 26.15 -20.95
C ARG A 477 11.18 26.55 -20.71
N GLY A 478 11.93 25.78 -19.94
CA GLY A 478 13.37 25.93 -19.69
C GLY A 478 13.74 26.56 -18.35
N TYR A 479 12.78 26.98 -17.52
CA TYR A 479 13.05 27.63 -16.24
C TYR A 479 13.66 26.66 -15.23
N GLN A 480 14.91 26.90 -14.84
CA GLN A 480 15.52 26.19 -13.71
C GLN A 480 15.18 26.87 -12.38
N GLN A 481 15.35 26.14 -11.28
CA GLN A 481 15.10 26.67 -9.93
C GLN A 481 15.95 27.92 -9.61
N GLU A 482 17.14 28.05 -10.20
CA GLU A 482 17.97 29.25 -10.07
C GLU A 482 17.40 30.45 -10.83
N ASP A 483 16.83 30.25 -12.01
CA ASP A 483 16.25 31.33 -12.82
C ASP A 483 15.00 31.88 -12.14
N LEU A 484 14.11 31.00 -11.67
CA LEU A 484 12.95 31.39 -10.86
C LEU A 484 13.38 32.17 -9.60
N ARG A 485 14.44 31.74 -8.90
CA ARG A 485 15.00 32.50 -7.77
C ARG A 485 15.54 33.88 -8.17
N ARG A 486 16.20 34.02 -9.34
CA ARG A 486 16.68 35.31 -9.86
C ARG A 486 15.52 36.26 -10.18
N LEU A 487 14.38 35.73 -10.62
CA LEU A 487 13.13 36.47 -10.84
C LEU A 487 12.37 36.81 -9.53
N GLY A 488 12.88 36.40 -8.36
CA GLY A 488 12.22 36.59 -7.07
C GLY A 488 11.07 35.61 -6.80
N LEU A 489 10.96 34.55 -7.61
CA LEU A 489 9.93 33.51 -7.54
C LEU A 489 10.45 32.32 -6.74
N THR A 490 10.27 32.37 -5.41
CA THR A 490 10.42 31.15 -4.60
C THR A 490 9.20 30.23 -4.76
N ALA A 491 9.30 28.96 -4.36
CA ALA A 491 8.15 28.05 -4.37
C ALA A 491 6.93 28.60 -3.59
N LYS A 492 7.15 29.33 -2.50
CA LYS A 492 6.09 30.02 -1.75
C LYS A 492 5.45 31.14 -2.58
N GLU A 493 6.26 31.91 -3.31
CA GLU A 493 5.77 33.02 -4.12
C GLU A 493 5.01 32.54 -5.36
N LEU A 494 5.51 31.49 -6.03
CA LEU A 494 4.78 30.79 -7.09
C LEU A 494 3.43 30.27 -6.56
N HIS A 495 3.40 29.70 -5.36
CA HIS A 495 2.16 29.19 -4.76
C HIS A 495 1.15 30.31 -4.48
N LEU A 496 1.61 31.48 -4.01
CA LEU A 496 0.75 32.66 -3.83
C LEU A 496 0.27 33.25 -5.15
N ILE A 497 1.11 33.26 -6.20
CA ILE A 497 0.74 33.74 -7.54
C ILE A 497 -0.28 32.82 -8.19
N PHE A 498 -0.03 31.50 -8.19
CA PHE A 498 -0.95 30.50 -8.74
C PHE A 498 -2.30 30.44 -8.00
N GLN A 499 -2.33 30.82 -6.71
CA GLN A 499 -3.58 30.98 -5.95
C GLN A 499 -4.28 32.34 -6.16
N GLY A 500 -3.77 33.22 -7.03
CA GLY A 500 -4.27 34.60 -7.18
C GLY A 500 -4.05 35.50 -5.97
N ARG A 501 -3.33 35.03 -4.94
CA ARG A 501 -3.07 35.73 -3.66
C ARG A 501 -1.90 36.72 -3.73
N ARG A 502 -1.15 36.73 -4.83
CA ARG A 502 -0.09 37.69 -5.11
C ARG A 502 -0.08 38.05 -6.60
N ASN A 503 -0.10 39.35 -6.89
CA ASN A 503 0.06 39.90 -8.24
C ASN A 503 1.57 39.97 -8.62
N THR A 504 1.87 39.77 -9.91
CA THR A 504 3.19 39.85 -10.55
C THR A 504 3.65 41.28 -10.87
N ASP A 505 2.83 42.31 -10.65
CA ASP A 505 3.11 43.72 -11.00
C ASP A 505 4.28 44.40 -10.23
N GLY A 506 4.89 43.72 -9.28
CA GLY A 506 6.16 44.12 -8.65
C GLY A 506 7.41 43.39 -9.17
N LEU A 507 7.25 42.42 -10.08
CA LEU A 507 8.33 41.57 -10.57
C LEU A 507 8.92 42.11 -11.88
N ARG A 508 10.25 42.06 -12.01
CA ARG A 508 10.97 42.41 -13.25
C ARG A 508 10.98 41.20 -14.20
N LEU A 509 9.81 40.95 -14.80
CA LEU A 509 9.62 39.92 -15.82
C LEU A 509 9.62 40.56 -17.22
N SER A 510 10.23 39.88 -18.19
CA SER A 510 10.00 40.13 -19.61
C SER A 510 8.57 39.71 -20.02
N PRO A 511 8.07 40.12 -21.20
CA PRO A 511 6.75 39.73 -21.68
C PRO A 511 6.56 38.20 -21.75
N ALA A 512 7.58 37.46 -22.22
CA ALA A 512 7.52 36.00 -22.30
C ALA A 512 7.51 35.34 -20.92
N GLU A 513 8.32 35.82 -19.97
CA GLU A 513 8.32 35.32 -18.58
C GLU A 513 7.00 35.58 -17.86
N ARG A 514 6.29 36.64 -18.23
CA ARG A 514 4.93 36.90 -17.73
C ARG A 514 3.92 35.95 -18.38
N GLU A 515 3.96 35.78 -19.70
CA GLU A 515 3.08 34.87 -20.44
C GLU A 515 3.22 33.41 -19.96
N ASP A 516 4.45 32.92 -19.77
CA ASP A 516 4.71 31.58 -19.23
C ASP A 516 4.23 31.41 -17.78
N LEU A 517 4.36 32.46 -16.95
CA LEU A 517 3.91 32.43 -15.55
C LEU A 517 2.38 32.49 -15.43
N ASP A 518 1.73 33.29 -16.27
CA ASP A 518 0.27 33.38 -16.37
C ASP A 518 -0.32 32.07 -16.93
N ALA A 519 0.33 31.45 -17.91
CA ALA A 519 -0.04 30.13 -18.42
C ALA A 519 0.14 29.02 -17.37
N ALA A 520 1.21 29.07 -16.57
CA ALA A 520 1.40 28.16 -15.44
C ALA A 520 0.34 28.35 -14.34
N ALA A 521 -0.09 29.60 -14.08
CA ALA A 521 -1.20 29.88 -13.16
C ALA A 521 -2.53 29.34 -13.68
N ALA A 522 -2.83 29.53 -14.98
CA ALA A 522 -4.03 28.96 -15.61
C ALA A 522 -4.02 27.41 -15.57
N LEU A 523 -2.87 26.77 -15.78
CA LEU A 523 -2.72 25.32 -15.62
C LEU A 523 -2.93 24.87 -14.17
N TYR A 524 -2.44 25.63 -13.18
CA TYR A 524 -2.70 25.36 -11.77
C TYR A 524 -4.20 25.41 -11.44
N GLU A 525 -4.91 26.44 -11.95
CA GLU A 525 -6.35 26.58 -11.76
C GLU A 525 -7.11 25.42 -12.43
N GLN A 526 -6.84 25.16 -13.72
CA GLN A 526 -7.46 24.07 -14.48
C GLN A 526 -7.27 22.69 -13.80
N VAL A 527 -6.04 22.36 -13.37
CA VAL A 527 -5.77 21.09 -12.66
C VAL A 527 -6.38 21.10 -11.25
N GLY A 528 -6.45 22.27 -10.60
CA GLY A 528 -7.15 22.46 -9.33
C GLY A 528 -8.66 22.18 -9.42
N GLU A 529 -9.32 22.62 -10.49
CA GLU A 529 -10.71 22.28 -10.79
C GLU A 529 -10.88 20.77 -11.01
N LEU A 530 -9.98 20.11 -11.76
CA LEU A 530 -10.04 18.66 -11.97
C LEU A 530 -9.97 17.84 -10.66
N VAL A 531 -9.27 18.38 -9.64
CA VAL A 531 -9.07 17.75 -8.32
C VAL A 531 -10.22 18.05 -7.35
N SER A 532 -10.98 19.12 -7.55
CA SER A 532 -11.97 19.63 -6.58
C SER A 532 -13.42 19.66 -7.09
N SER A 533 -13.65 19.46 -8.39
CA SER A 533 -14.99 19.43 -8.99
C SER A 533 -15.63 18.03 -8.97
N SER A 534 -16.91 17.99 -8.58
CA SER A 534 -17.78 16.86 -8.88
C SER A 534 -18.11 16.85 -10.38
N ARG A 535 -18.15 15.65 -10.99
CA ARG A 535 -18.38 15.49 -12.42
C ARG A 535 -19.68 14.75 -12.68
N THR A 536 -20.46 15.23 -13.63
CA THR A 536 -21.59 14.47 -14.17
C THR A 536 -21.09 13.67 -15.36
N VAL A 537 -21.28 12.35 -15.34
CA VAL A 537 -20.89 11.46 -16.44
C VAL A 537 -22.15 10.82 -17.02
N VAL A 538 -22.32 10.96 -18.33
CA VAL A 538 -23.35 10.27 -19.12
C VAL A 538 -22.70 9.02 -19.73
N LEU A 539 -23.24 7.86 -19.36
CA LEU A 539 -22.71 6.54 -19.70
C LEU A 539 -23.66 5.89 -20.73
N GLU A 540 -23.22 5.77 -21.97
CA GLU A 540 -23.97 5.18 -23.08
C GLU A 540 -23.48 3.77 -23.38
N PHE A 541 -24.14 2.77 -22.81
CA PHE A 541 -23.90 1.36 -23.13
C PHE A 541 -24.66 1.02 -24.40
N VAL A 542 -23.95 0.73 -25.50
CA VAL A 542 -24.55 0.50 -26.82
C VAL A 542 -24.36 -0.94 -27.27
N ASP A 543 -25.27 -1.43 -28.11
CA ASP A 543 -25.33 -2.82 -28.59
C ASP A 543 -25.41 -3.88 -27.48
N VAL A 544 -26.01 -3.52 -26.34
CA VAL A 544 -26.15 -4.36 -25.15
C VAL A 544 -26.73 -5.73 -25.51
N PRO A 545 -26.03 -6.84 -25.20
CA PRO A 545 -26.32 -8.22 -25.65
C PRO A 545 -27.49 -8.89 -24.91
N TYR A 546 -28.38 -8.11 -24.30
CA TYR A 546 -29.45 -8.59 -23.43
C TYR A 546 -30.84 -8.28 -24.02
N ASP A 547 -31.87 -8.84 -23.38
CA ASP A 547 -33.27 -8.55 -23.69
C ASP A 547 -33.68 -7.13 -23.26
N SER A 548 -34.89 -6.72 -23.63
CA SER A 548 -35.45 -5.36 -23.47
C SER A 548 -35.38 -4.70 -22.07
N ILE A 549 -35.05 -5.45 -21.00
CA ILE A 549 -34.87 -4.92 -19.64
C ILE A 549 -33.61 -5.55 -19.04
N VAL A 550 -32.75 -4.70 -18.47
CA VAL A 550 -31.55 -5.09 -17.71
C VAL A 550 -31.68 -4.67 -16.25
N LEU A 551 -31.00 -5.40 -15.36
CA LEU A 551 -30.74 -4.95 -14.00
C LEU A 551 -29.48 -4.10 -14.02
N CYS A 552 -29.57 -2.87 -13.54
CA CYS A 552 -28.42 -2.01 -13.31
C CYS A 552 -28.13 -1.99 -11.82
N GLU A 553 -26.94 -2.42 -11.43
CA GLU A 553 -26.40 -2.32 -10.08
C GLU A 553 -25.33 -1.24 -10.08
N ARG A 554 -25.58 -0.12 -9.40
CA ARG A 554 -24.62 0.97 -9.23
C ARG A 554 -23.99 0.90 -7.86
N TYR A 555 -22.67 0.77 -7.84
CA TYR A 555 -21.86 0.89 -6.64
C TYR A 555 -21.15 2.24 -6.63
N LEU A 556 -20.94 2.80 -5.44
CA LEU A 556 -20.28 4.07 -5.22
C LEU A 556 -19.43 4.01 -3.95
N ILE A 557 -18.24 4.60 -4.02
CA ILE A 557 -17.35 4.84 -2.89
C ILE A 557 -16.97 6.32 -2.92
N ASP A 558 -17.47 7.09 -1.95
CA ASP A 558 -17.26 8.52 -1.74
C ASP A 558 -17.39 8.84 -0.24
N GLU A 559 -17.52 10.11 0.15
CA GLU A 559 -17.63 10.50 1.56
C GLU A 559 -18.92 10.02 2.25
N GLU A 560 -19.95 9.65 1.50
CA GLU A 560 -21.27 9.23 2.02
C GLU A 560 -21.48 7.71 1.89
N HIS A 561 -20.91 7.10 0.85
CA HIS A 561 -21.10 5.70 0.47
C HIS A 561 -19.82 4.90 0.70
N ALA A 562 -19.83 3.94 1.63
CA ALA A 562 -18.71 3.03 1.92
C ALA A 562 -17.34 3.72 2.20
N GLY A 563 -17.34 5.02 2.50
CA GLY A 563 -16.17 5.88 2.67
C GLY A 563 -15.47 5.79 4.03
N LEU A 564 -16.10 5.15 5.03
CA LEU A 564 -15.62 4.92 6.40
C LEU A 564 -15.30 6.17 7.25
N HIS A 565 -14.82 7.26 6.67
CA HIS A 565 -14.32 8.44 7.37
C HIS A 565 -15.35 9.04 8.35
N ARG A 566 -16.60 9.23 7.90
CA ARG A 566 -17.70 9.72 8.74
C ARG A 566 -18.14 8.76 9.86
N GLU A 567 -17.81 7.47 9.76
CA GLU A 567 -18.15 6.44 10.76
C GLU A 567 -17.06 6.28 11.84
N GLN A 568 -15.84 6.81 11.66
CA GLN A 568 -14.69 6.58 12.54
C GLN A 568 -15.01 6.85 14.02
N ALA A 569 -15.54 8.02 14.37
CA ALA A 569 -15.87 8.39 15.75
C ALA A 569 -16.99 7.50 16.36
N ARG A 570 -17.92 7.00 15.53
CA ARG A 570 -18.98 6.07 15.98
C ARG A 570 -18.42 4.67 16.21
N ILE A 571 -17.50 4.22 15.35
CA ILE A 571 -16.75 2.98 15.50
C ILE A 571 -15.94 3.00 16.79
N GLU A 572 -15.13 4.03 17.02
CA GLU A 572 -14.31 4.16 18.24
C GLU A 572 -15.15 4.10 19.51
N LYS A 573 -16.27 4.83 19.57
CA LYS A 573 -17.22 4.79 20.68
C LYS A 573 -17.83 3.41 20.89
N TYR A 574 -18.13 2.68 19.83
CA TYR A 574 -18.65 1.31 19.89
C TYR A 574 -17.58 0.32 20.38
N LEU A 575 -16.33 0.43 19.91
CA LEU A 575 -15.20 -0.40 20.33
C LEU A 575 -14.85 -0.19 21.82
N GLU A 576 -14.87 1.05 22.32
CA GLU A 576 -14.70 1.33 23.75
C GLU A 576 -15.84 0.69 24.58
N GLY A 577 -17.09 0.72 24.08
CA GLY A 577 -18.20 0.00 24.69
C GLY A 577 -17.98 -1.52 24.78
N LEU A 578 -17.41 -2.15 23.75
CA LEU A 578 -17.06 -3.58 23.78
C LEU A 578 -15.93 -3.90 24.76
N LYS A 579 -14.95 -2.99 24.91
CA LYS A 579 -13.86 -3.08 25.89
C LYS A 579 -14.38 -2.96 27.32
N GLU A 580 -15.30 -2.02 27.58
CA GLU A 580 -15.97 -1.87 28.88
C GLU A 580 -16.78 -3.13 29.23
N LEU A 581 -17.60 -3.67 28.32
CA LEU A 581 -18.33 -4.93 28.54
C LEU A 581 -17.40 -6.14 28.81
N SER A 582 -16.18 -6.12 28.25
CA SER A 582 -15.18 -7.16 28.50
C SER A 582 -14.52 -7.00 29.87
N LYS A 583 -14.30 -5.75 30.31
CA LYS A 583 -13.83 -5.42 31.68
C LYS A 583 -14.87 -5.82 32.72
N GLU A 584 -16.15 -5.59 32.46
CA GLU A 584 -17.24 -6.00 33.34
C GLU A 584 -17.25 -7.52 33.60
N ALA A 585 -17.07 -8.34 32.57
CA ALA A 585 -17.02 -9.80 32.72
C ALA A 585 -15.89 -10.25 33.67
N ALA A 586 -14.71 -9.61 33.60
CA ALA A 586 -13.59 -9.87 34.50
C ALA A 586 -13.85 -9.39 35.95
N LEU A 587 -14.49 -8.23 36.12
CA LEU A 587 -14.88 -7.73 37.44
C LEU A 587 -15.97 -8.60 38.09
N ASP A 588 -16.91 -9.12 37.31
CA ASP A 588 -17.94 -10.06 37.76
C ASP A 588 -17.35 -11.40 38.22
N TYR A 589 -16.35 -11.92 37.49
CA TYR A 589 -15.58 -13.10 37.88
C TYR A 589 -14.87 -12.93 39.23
N LEU A 590 -14.35 -11.73 39.51
CA LEU A 590 -13.73 -11.37 40.79
C LEU A 590 -14.79 -11.15 41.88
N ARG A 591 -15.93 -10.52 41.58
CA ARG A 591 -17.05 -10.36 42.55
C ARG A 591 -17.52 -11.70 43.09
N ARG A 592 -17.66 -12.70 42.21
CA ARG A 592 -18.02 -14.10 42.59
C ARG A 592 -16.97 -14.80 43.46
N ARG A 593 -15.77 -14.23 43.62
CA ARG A 593 -14.67 -14.73 44.48
C ARG A 593 -14.52 -13.97 45.79
N GLY A 594 -15.41 -13.02 46.08
CA GLY A 594 -15.43 -12.26 47.34
C GLY A 594 -14.53 -11.02 47.37
N TYR A 595 -14.11 -10.51 46.20
CA TYR A 595 -13.43 -9.21 46.13
C TYR A 595 -14.41 -8.07 46.47
N SER A 596 -13.94 -7.08 47.22
CA SER A 596 -14.81 -6.02 47.75
C SER A 596 -15.30 -5.08 46.64
N ALA A 597 -16.50 -4.50 46.83
CA ALA A 597 -17.05 -3.51 45.89
C ALA A 597 -16.10 -2.32 45.68
N VAL A 598 -15.36 -1.90 46.72
CA VAL A 598 -14.38 -0.80 46.67
C VAL A 598 -13.17 -1.16 45.79
N GLU A 599 -12.65 -2.38 45.89
CA GLU A 599 -11.55 -2.85 45.01
C GLU A 599 -12.02 -2.94 43.56
N LEU A 600 -13.20 -3.51 43.32
CA LEU A 600 -13.76 -3.69 41.98
C LEU A 600 -14.08 -2.35 41.30
N ASP A 601 -14.61 -1.38 42.03
CA ASP A 601 -14.88 -0.04 41.52
C ASP A 601 -13.58 0.74 41.23
N ARG A 602 -12.55 0.58 42.08
CA ARG A 602 -11.22 1.13 41.80
C ARG A 602 -10.65 0.56 40.49
N TRP A 603 -10.72 -0.76 40.30
CA TRP A 603 -10.22 -1.42 39.08
C TRP A 603 -11.07 -1.16 37.84
N ARG A 604 -12.36 -0.86 38.01
CA ARG A 604 -13.24 -0.38 36.93
C ARG A 604 -12.78 0.98 36.41
N ARG A 605 -12.49 1.92 37.32
CA ARG A 605 -12.12 3.31 36.98
C ARG A 605 -10.65 3.45 36.59
N ASP A 606 -9.77 2.61 37.12
CA ASP A 606 -8.33 2.64 36.88
C ASP A 606 -7.81 1.23 36.55
N SER A 607 -7.56 1.00 35.26
CA SER A 607 -6.99 -0.26 34.75
C SER A 607 -5.53 -0.46 35.18
N GLN A 608 -4.78 0.61 35.43
CA GLN A 608 -3.40 0.52 35.91
C GLN A 608 -3.38 0.01 37.36
N ALA A 609 -4.28 0.49 38.22
CA ALA A 609 -4.45 -0.05 39.57
C ALA A 609 -4.80 -1.55 39.59
N ALA A 610 -5.47 -2.08 38.55
CA ALA A 610 -5.73 -3.51 38.40
C ALA A 610 -4.46 -4.29 38.02
N VAL A 611 -3.67 -3.76 37.08
CA VAL A 611 -2.36 -4.32 36.69
C VAL A 611 -1.38 -4.32 37.86
N ASP A 612 -1.29 -3.22 38.60
CA ASP A 612 -0.41 -3.08 39.77
C ASP A 612 -0.81 -4.05 40.88
N ALA A 613 -2.11 -4.19 41.14
CA ALA A 613 -2.62 -5.19 42.10
C ALA A 613 -2.24 -6.62 41.69
N TYR A 614 -2.32 -6.96 40.40
CA TYR A 614 -1.85 -8.27 39.90
C TYR A 614 -0.34 -8.46 40.07
N GLN A 615 0.48 -7.45 39.76
CA GLN A 615 1.94 -7.52 39.92
C GLN A 615 2.35 -7.75 41.38
N GLN A 616 1.68 -7.07 42.32
CA GLN A 616 1.94 -7.17 43.76
C GLN A 616 1.35 -8.44 44.39
N ALA A 617 0.24 -8.97 43.85
CA ALA A 617 -0.43 -10.14 44.41
C ALA A 617 0.45 -11.41 44.44
N ARG A 618 0.18 -12.26 45.44
CA ARG A 618 0.80 -13.58 45.65
C ARG A 618 -0.29 -14.63 45.98
N GLY A 619 0.06 -15.91 45.86
CA GLY A 619 -0.85 -17.03 46.15
C GLY A 619 -2.20 -16.92 45.40
N LYS A 620 -3.29 -17.24 46.10
CA LYS A 620 -4.66 -17.21 45.55
C LYS A 620 -5.02 -15.88 44.87
N ARG A 621 -4.67 -14.73 45.48
CA ARG A 621 -4.97 -13.41 44.91
C ARG A 621 -4.31 -13.20 43.54
N ARG A 622 -3.12 -13.76 43.32
CA ARG A 622 -2.44 -13.72 42.01
C ARG A 622 -3.11 -14.63 40.99
N GLN A 623 -3.56 -15.81 41.41
CA GLN A 623 -4.29 -16.75 40.55
C GLN A 623 -5.62 -16.16 40.08
N ASP A 624 -6.42 -15.63 41.01
CA ASP A 624 -7.70 -15.00 40.71
C ASP A 624 -7.56 -13.79 39.76
N LEU A 625 -6.62 -12.87 40.05
CA LEU A 625 -6.38 -11.69 39.19
C LEU A 625 -5.80 -12.07 37.82
N GLY A 626 -4.92 -13.08 37.76
CA GLY A 626 -4.40 -13.59 36.49
C GLY A 626 -5.50 -14.21 35.63
N ALA A 627 -6.38 -15.01 36.22
CA ALA A 627 -7.51 -15.60 35.51
C ALA A 627 -8.57 -14.57 35.10
N ALA A 628 -8.77 -13.49 35.88
CA ALA A 628 -9.60 -12.36 35.47
C ALA A 628 -9.01 -11.60 34.27
N LEU A 629 -7.67 -11.45 34.20
CA LEU A 629 -6.98 -10.84 33.07
C LEU A 629 -7.07 -11.70 31.80
N GLU A 630 -6.94 -13.03 31.91
CA GLU A 630 -7.16 -13.93 30.77
C GLU A 630 -8.63 -13.94 30.32
N LEU A 631 -9.58 -13.93 31.26
CA LEU A 631 -11.00 -13.79 30.92
C LEU A 631 -11.25 -12.48 30.17
N PHE A 632 -10.72 -11.35 30.63
CA PHE A 632 -10.80 -10.06 29.91
C PHE A 632 -10.26 -10.18 28.47
N ARG A 633 -9.11 -10.84 28.27
CA ARG A 633 -8.48 -11.02 26.95
C ARG A 633 -9.28 -11.93 26.03
N GLU A 634 -9.87 -13.01 26.55
CA GLU A 634 -10.77 -13.89 25.81
C GLU A 634 -12.07 -13.16 25.42
N GLU A 635 -12.68 -12.50 26.40
CA GLU A 635 -13.91 -11.73 26.26
C GLU A 635 -13.75 -10.54 25.29
N ARG A 636 -12.64 -9.79 25.33
CA ARG A 636 -12.31 -8.72 24.36
C ARG A 636 -12.10 -9.30 22.96
N ARG A 637 -11.32 -10.39 22.81
CA ARG A 637 -11.13 -11.05 21.50
C ARG A 637 -12.45 -11.53 20.89
N ARG A 638 -13.32 -12.13 21.70
CA ARG A 638 -14.66 -12.59 21.26
C ARG A 638 -15.55 -11.41 20.84
N ARG A 639 -15.67 -10.37 21.67
CA ARG A 639 -16.49 -9.19 21.37
C ARG A 639 -15.96 -8.43 20.16
N LEU A 640 -14.66 -8.18 20.05
CA LEU A 640 -14.08 -7.53 18.87
C LEU A 640 -14.32 -8.35 17.60
N ALA A 641 -14.11 -9.67 17.63
CA ALA A 641 -14.36 -10.50 16.46
C ALA A 641 -15.84 -10.46 15.99
N GLN A 642 -16.80 -10.31 16.91
CA GLN A 642 -18.20 -10.07 16.57
C GLN A 642 -18.43 -8.63 16.08
N GLY A 643 -18.00 -7.64 16.85
CA GLY A 643 -18.20 -6.22 16.54
C GLY A 643 -17.62 -5.78 15.21
N VAL A 644 -16.46 -6.31 14.82
CA VAL A 644 -15.87 -6.08 13.48
C VAL A 644 -16.77 -6.62 12.37
N ARG A 645 -17.43 -7.78 12.56
CA ARG A 645 -18.41 -8.29 11.59
C ARG A 645 -19.67 -7.43 11.53
N GLU A 646 -20.08 -6.83 12.64
CA GLU A 646 -21.21 -5.89 12.68
C GLU A 646 -20.85 -4.57 11.99
N ILE A 647 -19.71 -3.97 12.32
CA ILE A 647 -19.18 -2.72 11.72
C ILE A 647 -19.06 -2.86 10.19
N ASN A 648 -18.48 -3.96 9.70
CA ASN A 648 -18.31 -4.21 8.26
C ASN A 648 -19.63 -4.42 7.50
N GLN A 649 -20.79 -4.31 8.16
CA GLN A 649 -22.14 -4.35 7.56
C GLN A 649 -22.91 -3.02 7.69
N TRP A 650 -22.36 -2.03 8.43
CA TRP A 650 -22.95 -0.68 8.56
C TRP A 650 -22.95 0.04 7.21
N ASP A 651 -23.94 0.89 6.96
CA ASP A 651 -24.15 1.52 5.65
C ASP A 651 -22.97 2.39 5.18
N GLY A 652 -22.32 3.14 6.08
CA GLY A 652 -21.12 3.94 5.76
C GLY A 652 -19.81 3.14 5.60
N VAL A 653 -19.83 1.81 5.73
CA VAL A 653 -18.64 0.93 5.69
C VAL A 653 -18.79 -0.18 4.63
N ALA A 654 -19.99 -0.73 4.51
CA ALA A 654 -20.29 -1.82 3.62
C ALA A 654 -20.56 -1.33 2.19
N LEU A 655 -19.89 -1.95 1.22
CA LEU A 655 -20.15 -1.75 -0.20
C LEU A 655 -21.53 -2.34 -0.58
N LYS A 656 -22.50 -1.47 -0.89
CA LYS A 656 -23.88 -1.86 -1.25
C LYS A 656 -24.25 -1.25 -2.61
N PRO A 657 -24.89 -2.00 -3.52
CA PRO A 657 -25.39 -1.44 -4.77
C PRO A 657 -26.73 -0.74 -4.57
N GLU A 658 -26.92 0.36 -5.26
CA GLU A 658 -28.23 0.83 -5.68
C GLU A 658 -28.69 0.00 -6.89
N ILE A 659 -29.94 -0.46 -6.89
CA ILE A 659 -30.42 -1.40 -7.93
C ILE A 659 -31.65 -0.83 -8.63
N GLU A 660 -31.55 -0.67 -9.95
CA GLU A 660 -32.64 -0.21 -10.81
C GLU A 660 -32.88 -1.17 -12.00
N ARG A 661 -34.03 -1.01 -12.66
CA ARG A 661 -34.35 -1.73 -13.90
C ARG A 661 -34.34 -0.75 -15.07
N CYS A 662 -33.32 -0.85 -15.91
CA CYS A 662 -33.21 -0.03 -17.11
C CYS A 662 -33.88 -0.75 -18.28
N ARG A 663 -34.65 0.00 -19.08
CA ARG A 663 -35.19 -0.50 -20.35
C ARG A 663 -34.17 -0.23 -21.47
N LEU A 664 -33.87 -1.24 -22.28
CA LEU A 664 -33.10 -1.02 -23.52
C LEU A 664 -33.98 -0.25 -24.52
N ILE A 665 -33.46 0.84 -25.07
CA ILE A 665 -34.02 1.55 -26.24
C ILE A 665 -33.01 1.35 -27.36
N ASP A 666 -33.41 0.71 -28.46
CA ASP A 666 -32.52 0.36 -29.58
C ASP A 666 -31.19 -0.26 -29.12
N ARG A 667 -31.30 -1.28 -28.24
CA ARG A 667 -30.18 -2.00 -27.59
C ARG A 667 -29.23 -1.11 -26.77
N THR A 668 -29.63 0.12 -26.47
CA THR A 668 -28.83 1.11 -25.74
C THR A 668 -29.43 1.37 -24.35
N VAL A 669 -28.56 1.61 -23.37
CA VAL A 669 -28.90 2.14 -22.03
C VAL A 669 -28.03 3.37 -21.75
N THR A 670 -28.69 4.46 -21.37
CA THR A 670 -28.02 5.68 -20.92
C THR A 670 -28.21 5.84 -19.42
N ILE A 671 -27.12 5.88 -18.67
CA ILE A 671 -27.10 6.09 -17.22
C ILE A 671 -26.38 7.42 -16.93
N ARG A 672 -26.87 8.18 -15.96
CA ARG A 672 -26.19 9.38 -15.46
C ARG A 672 -25.69 9.12 -14.05
N VAL A 673 -24.39 9.37 -13.84
CA VAL A 673 -23.77 9.36 -12.51
C VAL A 673 -23.19 10.74 -12.20
N THR A 674 -23.24 11.12 -10.93
CA THR A 674 -22.46 12.26 -10.41
C THR A 674 -21.38 11.66 -9.53
N LEU A 675 -20.12 12.05 -9.76
CA LEU A 675 -18.96 11.56 -9.03
C LEU A 675 -18.32 12.73 -8.31
N GLU A 676 -18.24 12.66 -6.98
CA GLU A 676 -17.44 13.57 -6.17
C GLU A 676 -15.95 13.45 -6.53
N PRO A 677 -15.10 14.44 -6.18
CA PRO A 677 -13.66 14.25 -6.16
C PRO A 677 -13.27 12.99 -5.40
N GLN A 678 -12.34 12.20 -5.94
CA GLN A 678 -11.84 10.98 -5.31
C GLN A 678 -12.93 9.90 -5.10
N ALA A 679 -14.00 9.94 -5.90
CA ALA A 679 -15.01 8.89 -5.94
C ALA A 679 -14.63 7.73 -6.88
N VAL A 680 -15.05 6.52 -6.51
CA VAL A 680 -15.03 5.32 -7.36
C VAL A 680 -16.46 4.84 -7.55
N SER A 681 -16.88 4.64 -8.80
CA SER A 681 -18.17 4.02 -9.10
C SER A 681 -17.99 2.81 -10.01
N LEU A 682 -18.83 1.79 -9.83
CA LEU A 682 -18.95 0.68 -10.75
C LEU A 682 -20.41 0.51 -11.14
N ILE A 683 -20.67 0.47 -12.44
CA ILE A 683 -21.96 0.07 -13.00
C ILE A 683 -21.84 -1.39 -13.44
N SER A 684 -22.75 -2.25 -12.98
CA SER A 684 -22.93 -3.60 -13.50
C SER A 684 -24.29 -3.73 -14.19
N LEU A 685 -24.29 -4.10 -15.47
CA LEU A 685 -25.49 -4.43 -16.23
C LEU A 685 -25.61 -5.96 -16.34
N ARG A 686 -26.71 -6.49 -15.82
CA ARG A 686 -27.03 -7.92 -15.82
C ARG A 686 -28.34 -8.17 -16.58
N PRO A 687 -28.49 -9.31 -17.28
CA PRO A 687 -29.79 -9.69 -17.84
C PRO A 687 -30.78 -9.95 -16.70
N VAL A 688 -32.01 -9.45 -16.83
CA VAL A 688 -33.07 -9.87 -15.91
C VAL A 688 -33.39 -11.33 -16.21
N ALA A 689 -33.03 -12.23 -15.30
CA ALA A 689 -33.27 -13.67 -15.46
C ALA A 689 -34.71 -13.94 -15.91
N SER A 690 -34.88 -14.52 -17.10
CA SER A 690 -36.20 -14.87 -17.62
C SER A 690 -36.85 -15.84 -16.64
N ARG A 691 -38.02 -15.47 -16.08
CA ARG A 691 -38.91 -16.46 -15.48
C ARG A 691 -39.37 -17.40 -16.60
N ARG A 692 -38.71 -18.55 -16.71
CA ARG A 692 -39.22 -19.71 -17.45
C ARG A 692 -40.39 -20.35 -16.70
#